data_AF-A0A556QN62-F1
#
_entry.id   AF-A0A556QN62-F1
#
_cell.length_a   1.000
_cell.length_b   1.000
_cell.length_c   1.000
_cell.angle_alpha   90.00
_cell.angle_beta   90.00
_cell.angle_gamma   90.00
#
_symmetry.space_group_name_H-M   'P 1'
#
loop_
_entity.id
_entity.type
_entity.pdbx_description
1 polymer ?
#
loop_
_entity_poly.entity_id
_entity_poly.type
_entity_poly.pdbx_seq_one_letter_code
_entity_poly.pdbx_strand_id
1 'polypeptide(L)'
;MAKITLIGAGSVVFAKNLISDILQFPELSGSTITLMDIDPARLETARVMAERVVRKLGVKARIEATLDRRKAITGANYVICTIQVGGYKPGTVIDFEIPKKFGLLQTIGDTLGVGGVFRGLRTIPKTLEIARDIADVGAPGCTFLNYTNPMAMLCMAADRAVGVPMVGLCHSVQGTSQQLANYAGLDAKHVTYRVAGINHMAFFLDYKYRGQDAYPLLFNLLNDGAFTQDKVRFEMMRRLGYFVTESSEHQSEYNPHFIHHGKSVIEKFDIPIDEYLRRCESIIATWKKAEAELIGEDGDITVNPQTHEYGSFIIHSMETNTPRVIYGNVPNTGLITNLPDRCCVELPVLVDAQGLQPTHIGDLPPQLAAICRTNVNVQELTVAAALTGKREHIYHAVMTDPHAAATLPLDKIWAMCDELIEAHQKVGLLGEFAPTIKNTGRAYAGTGDKVIVSVEPVRPLAEVSGAPIEFNFTAVNQGTTAFTGKLVFEANGVAVPIKGGAVSIKLAPGATLVKRVVLQPAATTALTLRGISTDARVMGRDYIFSPPRVIKVSAADAVAVDVEFMANKLLKSAMTVKGTVLEITGRVIDTAVKVDVAAPWAASTIEFFVKPARVGGGTTQLFLLPRAKGATVLGKTRKPSKAVAFKVKIDKGGYDFTLRCDLKKLGVQVNAGEAFYLDLLISAGALGDAHGSCRVGWNGKTNSSSRSEHFALIVPV
;
A
#
# COMPACT_ATOMS: atom_id res chain seq x y z
N MET A 1 14.57 -30.71 0.95
CA MET A 1 14.31 -30.14 2.29
C MET A 1 13.89 -28.70 2.12
N ALA A 2 12.81 -28.30 2.80
CA ALA A 2 12.25 -26.97 2.67
C ALA A 2 13.21 -25.89 3.18
N LYS A 3 13.24 -24.76 2.48
CA LYS A 3 13.77 -23.49 2.98
C LYS A 3 12.61 -22.62 3.47
N ILE A 4 12.63 -22.27 4.75
CA ILE A 4 11.57 -21.53 5.45
C ILE A 4 12.18 -20.21 5.94
N THR A 5 11.69 -19.10 5.41
CA THR A 5 12.19 -17.76 5.73
C THR A 5 11.26 -17.05 6.70
N LEU A 6 11.78 -16.52 7.80
CA LEU A 6 11.04 -15.71 8.77
C LEU A 6 11.46 -14.24 8.62
N ILE A 7 10.54 -13.38 8.19
CA ILE A 7 10.73 -11.93 8.05
C ILE A 7 10.12 -11.23 9.27
N GLY A 8 10.93 -10.45 9.98
CA GLY A 8 10.59 -9.94 11.31
C GLY A 8 10.96 -10.92 12.43
N ALA A 9 12.03 -11.70 12.23
CA ALA A 9 12.49 -12.74 13.16
C ALA A 9 12.90 -12.20 14.54
N GLY A 10 13.15 -10.89 14.67
CA GLY A 10 13.39 -10.20 15.93
C GLY A 10 12.19 -10.21 16.89
N SER A 11 11.02 -10.68 16.45
CA SER A 11 9.93 -11.11 17.34
C SER A 11 10.29 -12.45 18.00
N VAL A 12 11.31 -12.43 18.87
CA VAL A 12 12.03 -13.64 19.33
C VAL A 12 11.12 -14.69 19.96
N VAL A 13 10.11 -14.30 20.75
CA VAL A 13 9.13 -15.23 21.34
C VAL A 13 8.34 -15.97 20.25
N PHE A 14 7.83 -15.22 19.28
CA PHE A 14 7.02 -15.78 18.21
C PHE A 14 7.86 -16.64 17.27
N ALA A 15 9.05 -16.16 16.90
CA ALA A 15 10.02 -16.91 16.11
C ALA A 15 10.41 -18.22 16.82
N LYS A 16 10.63 -18.20 18.13
CA LYS A 16 10.95 -19.41 18.92
C LYS A 16 9.85 -20.46 18.80
N ASN A 17 8.60 -20.08 19.02
CA ASN A 17 7.47 -21.02 18.97
C ASN A 17 7.33 -21.65 17.58
N LEU A 18 7.33 -20.84 16.52
CA LEU A 18 7.23 -21.36 15.15
C LEU A 18 8.39 -22.27 14.76
N ILE A 19 9.63 -21.87 15.05
CA ILE A 19 10.82 -22.69 14.75
C ILE A 19 10.76 -24.00 15.54
N SER A 20 10.40 -23.93 16.82
CA SER A 20 10.24 -25.13 17.66
C SER A 20 9.16 -26.05 17.12
N ASP A 21 8.02 -25.51 16.68
CA ASP A 21 6.91 -26.30 16.15
C ASP A 21 7.28 -26.98 14.83
N ILE A 22 7.88 -26.23 13.91
CA ILE A 22 8.36 -26.74 12.61
C ILE A 22 9.36 -27.87 12.83
N LEU A 23 10.36 -27.67 13.68
CA LEU A 23 11.47 -28.62 13.84
C LEU A 23 11.13 -29.85 14.68
N GLN A 24 10.00 -29.84 15.40
CA GLN A 24 9.46 -31.02 16.07
C GLN A 24 8.81 -32.03 15.11
N PHE A 25 8.51 -31.65 13.86
CA PHE A 25 8.13 -32.61 12.83
C PHE A 25 9.38 -33.34 12.29
N PRO A 26 9.46 -34.68 12.36
CA PRO A 26 10.60 -35.44 11.85
C PRO A 26 10.93 -35.14 10.39
N GLU A 27 9.91 -34.97 9.55
CA GLU A 27 9.99 -34.68 8.11
C GLU A 27 10.58 -33.29 7.82
N LEU A 28 10.49 -32.35 8.78
CA LEU A 28 10.99 -30.99 8.66
C LEU A 28 12.27 -30.75 9.47
N SER A 29 12.75 -31.74 10.22
CA SER A 29 13.88 -31.65 11.15
C SER A 29 15.22 -31.25 10.51
N GLY A 30 15.36 -31.42 9.19
CA GLY A 30 16.54 -30.99 8.41
C GLY A 30 16.30 -29.77 7.52
N SER A 31 15.23 -29.01 7.76
CA SER A 31 14.92 -27.79 6.99
C SER A 31 15.97 -26.71 7.16
N THR A 32 16.06 -25.78 6.20
CA THR A 32 16.81 -24.53 6.38
C THR A 32 15.87 -23.47 6.91
N ILE A 33 16.20 -22.89 8.06
CA ILE A 33 15.48 -21.76 8.65
C ILE A 33 16.30 -20.50 8.40
N THR A 34 15.77 -19.57 7.62
CA THR A 34 16.43 -18.31 7.30
C THR A 34 15.74 -17.16 8.04
N LEU A 35 16.45 -16.53 8.96
CA LEU A 35 15.97 -15.43 9.78
C LEU A 35 16.33 -14.10 9.12
N MET A 36 15.36 -13.19 9.06
CA MET A 36 15.56 -11.83 8.58
C MET A 36 14.88 -10.83 9.51
N ASP A 37 15.63 -9.80 9.87
CA ASP A 37 15.14 -8.61 10.55
C ASP A 37 15.93 -7.39 10.07
N ILE A 38 15.43 -6.19 10.34
CA ILE A 38 16.13 -4.94 10.06
C ILE A 38 17.02 -4.51 11.23
N ASP A 39 16.74 -5.02 12.44
CA ASP A 39 17.52 -4.74 13.64
C ASP A 39 18.60 -5.83 13.83
N PRO A 40 19.89 -5.49 13.72
CA PRO A 40 20.97 -6.46 13.83
C PRO A 40 21.08 -7.11 15.21
N ALA A 41 20.75 -6.39 16.29
CA ALA A 41 20.81 -6.94 17.64
C ALA A 41 19.69 -7.95 17.85
N ARG A 42 18.46 -7.60 17.46
CA ARG A 42 17.31 -8.53 17.57
C ARG A 42 17.47 -9.75 16.66
N LEU A 43 18.05 -9.56 15.46
CA LEU A 43 18.35 -10.67 14.56
C LEU A 43 19.37 -11.63 15.17
N GLU A 44 20.41 -11.10 15.81
CA GLU A 44 21.43 -11.92 16.46
C GLU A 44 20.84 -12.71 17.64
N THR A 45 20.00 -12.09 18.46
CA THR A 45 19.24 -12.78 19.51
C THR A 45 18.39 -13.91 18.92
N ALA A 46 17.66 -13.66 17.84
CA ALA A 46 16.84 -14.68 17.18
C ALA A 46 17.69 -15.84 16.62
N ARG A 47 18.86 -15.54 16.04
CA ARG A 47 19.82 -16.54 15.54
C ARG A 47 20.32 -17.45 16.66
N VAL A 48 20.81 -16.86 17.76
CA VAL A 48 21.30 -17.61 18.92
C VAL A 48 20.20 -18.48 19.52
N MET A 49 18.98 -17.94 19.63
CA MET A 49 17.81 -18.68 20.10
C MET A 49 17.50 -19.88 19.18
N ALA A 50 17.45 -19.67 17.85
CA ALA A 50 17.13 -20.74 16.90
C ALA A 50 18.18 -21.86 16.93
N GLU A 51 19.47 -21.52 17.03
CA GLU A 51 20.55 -22.51 17.17
C GLU A 51 20.46 -23.31 18.47
N ARG A 52 20.00 -22.68 19.57
CA ARG A 52 19.74 -23.40 20.83
C ARG A 52 18.56 -24.37 20.68
N VAL A 53 17.47 -23.97 20.01
CA VAL A 53 16.35 -24.87 19.70
C VAL A 53 16.83 -26.09 18.91
N VAL A 54 17.63 -25.88 17.86
CA VAL A 54 18.22 -26.97 17.05
C VAL A 54 19.04 -27.93 17.91
N ARG A 55 19.93 -27.40 18.77
CA ARG A 55 20.73 -28.23 19.69
C ARG A 55 19.88 -28.99 20.69
N LYS A 56 18.88 -28.34 21.30
CA LYS A 56 18.01 -28.94 22.31
C LYS A 56 17.16 -30.08 21.74
N LEU A 57 16.66 -29.91 20.51
CA LEU A 57 15.90 -30.95 19.81
C LEU A 57 16.79 -32.04 19.19
N GLY A 58 18.10 -31.84 19.09
CA GLY A 58 19.03 -32.80 18.49
C GLY A 58 18.83 -32.99 16.98
N VAL A 59 18.29 -31.97 16.29
CA VAL A 59 17.96 -32.03 14.85
C VAL A 59 19.07 -31.45 13.98
N LYS A 60 19.01 -31.68 12.66
CA LYS A 60 20.06 -31.27 11.69
C LYS A 60 19.69 -30.03 10.88
N ALA A 61 18.74 -29.22 11.36
CA ALA A 61 18.31 -28.02 10.68
C ALA A 61 19.45 -27.00 10.54
N ARG A 62 19.45 -26.27 9.42
CA ARG A 62 20.44 -25.23 9.14
C ARG A 62 19.85 -23.86 9.45
N ILE A 63 20.54 -23.06 10.27
CA ILE A 63 20.13 -21.68 10.56
C ILE A 63 20.94 -20.72 9.67
N GLU A 64 20.24 -19.83 8.98
CA GLU A 64 20.83 -18.68 8.28
C GLU A 64 20.25 -17.39 8.88
N ALA A 65 21.03 -16.31 8.93
CA ALA A 65 20.55 -15.01 9.35
C ALA A 65 21.06 -13.92 8.39
N THR A 66 20.22 -12.97 8.03
CA THR A 66 20.62 -11.86 7.17
C THR A 66 19.75 -10.62 7.37
N LEU A 67 20.33 -9.44 7.20
CA LEU A 67 19.59 -8.16 7.15
C LEU A 67 19.00 -7.90 5.74
N ASP A 68 19.40 -8.68 4.74
CA ASP A 68 18.95 -8.53 3.36
C ASP A 68 17.72 -9.40 3.11
N ARG A 69 16.56 -8.74 3.00
CA ARG A 69 15.27 -9.39 2.74
C ARG A 69 15.29 -10.23 1.45
N ARG A 70 15.85 -9.71 0.36
CA ARG A 70 15.82 -10.40 -0.92
C ARG A 70 16.70 -11.65 -0.86
N LYS A 71 17.88 -11.55 -0.24
CA LYS A 71 18.75 -12.71 0.03
C LYS A 71 18.06 -13.77 0.90
N ALA A 72 17.28 -13.34 1.90
CA ALA A 72 16.53 -14.25 2.76
C ALA A 72 15.48 -15.04 1.97
N ILE A 73 14.80 -14.38 1.02
CA ILE A 73 13.72 -14.98 0.21
C ILE A 73 14.24 -15.83 -0.95
N THR A 74 15.45 -15.58 -1.46
CA THR A 74 16.02 -16.34 -2.58
C THR A 74 15.95 -17.86 -2.36
N GLY A 75 15.18 -18.56 -3.18
CA GLY A 75 14.96 -20.00 -3.14
C GLY A 75 14.11 -20.51 -1.96
N ALA A 76 13.41 -19.63 -1.24
CA ALA A 76 12.54 -20.03 -0.13
C ALA A 76 11.29 -20.77 -0.66
N ASN A 77 10.88 -21.85 0.02
CA ASN A 77 9.61 -22.54 -0.22
C ASN A 77 8.46 -21.88 0.55
N TYR A 78 8.77 -21.30 1.71
CA TYR A 78 7.80 -20.66 2.58
C TYR A 78 8.37 -19.36 3.13
N VAL A 79 7.57 -18.31 3.16
CA VAL A 79 7.92 -17.05 3.80
C VAL A 79 6.88 -16.73 4.87
N ILE A 80 7.32 -16.66 6.12
CA ILE A 80 6.50 -16.26 7.27
C ILE A 80 6.82 -14.80 7.60
N CYS A 81 5.81 -13.93 7.71
CA CYS A 81 6.02 -12.51 8.01
C CYS A 81 5.31 -12.06 9.29
N THR A 82 6.09 -11.40 10.15
CA THR A 82 5.69 -10.97 11.50
C THR A 82 6.21 -9.55 11.80
N ILE A 83 6.26 -8.68 10.80
CA ILE A 83 6.76 -7.30 10.93
C ILE A 83 5.75 -6.39 11.63
N GLN A 84 6.25 -5.29 12.20
CA GLN A 84 5.43 -4.17 12.68
C GLN A 84 6.05 -2.84 12.23
N VAL A 85 5.51 -2.26 11.16
CA VAL A 85 6.06 -1.03 10.57
C VAL A 85 5.69 0.19 11.43
N GLY A 86 6.72 0.95 11.83
CA GLY A 86 6.60 2.11 12.73
C GLY A 86 6.71 1.77 14.22
N GLY A 87 6.68 0.48 14.59
CA GLY A 87 6.80 0.00 15.97
C GLY A 87 5.77 0.56 16.94
N TYR A 88 5.98 0.31 18.25
CA TYR A 88 5.19 0.95 19.31
C TYR A 88 5.38 2.46 19.30
N LYS A 89 6.65 2.89 19.37
CA LYS A 89 7.05 4.29 19.26
C LYS A 89 7.84 4.49 17.96
N PRO A 90 7.48 5.48 17.13
CA PRO A 90 6.37 6.42 17.32
C PRO A 90 5.01 5.91 16.81
N GLY A 91 4.97 4.84 16.00
CA GLY A 91 3.80 4.47 15.19
C GLY A 91 2.50 4.31 15.98
N THR A 92 2.42 3.30 16.83
CA THR A 92 1.23 3.02 17.64
C THR A 92 0.86 4.20 18.55
N VAL A 93 1.83 4.87 19.16
CA VAL A 93 1.56 6.03 20.03
C VAL A 93 0.88 7.17 19.25
N ILE A 94 1.35 7.46 18.03
CA ILE A 94 0.70 8.46 17.15
C ILE A 94 -0.75 8.04 16.86
N ASP A 95 -0.97 6.77 16.54
CA ASP A 95 -2.28 6.22 16.20
C ASP A 95 -3.30 6.27 17.36
N PHE A 96 -2.84 6.43 18.61
CA PHE A 96 -3.70 6.58 19.80
C PHE A 96 -3.83 8.02 20.26
N GLU A 97 -2.70 8.73 20.39
CA GLU A 97 -2.67 10.06 20.98
C GLU A 97 -3.43 11.08 20.13
N ILE A 98 -3.35 11.00 18.80
CA ILE A 98 -4.04 11.96 17.94
C ILE A 98 -5.55 11.75 17.98
N PRO A 99 -6.12 10.54 17.72
CA PRO A 99 -7.57 10.37 17.81
C PRO A 99 -8.15 10.75 19.17
N LYS A 100 -7.41 10.49 20.26
CA LYS A 100 -7.80 10.87 21.61
C LYS A 100 -7.98 12.38 21.78
N LYS A 101 -7.15 13.23 21.15
CA LYS A 101 -7.31 14.70 21.15
C LYS A 101 -8.63 15.14 20.50
N PHE A 102 -9.14 14.37 19.53
CA PHE A 102 -10.40 14.66 18.85
C PHE A 102 -11.62 14.10 19.58
N GLY A 103 -11.42 13.32 20.65
CA GLY A 103 -12.47 12.67 21.43
C GLY A 103 -12.77 11.23 21.02
N LEU A 104 -11.93 10.62 20.17
CA LEU A 104 -12.07 9.23 19.73
C LEU A 104 -11.13 8.34 20.55
N LEU A 105 -11.72 7.58 21.47
CA LEU A 105 -11.01 6.61 22.30
C LEU A 105 -10.90 5.26 21.60
N GLN A 106 -9.81 4.52 21.81
CA GLN A 106 -9.57 3.21 21.20
C GLN A 106 -9.13 2.21 22.27
N THR A 107 -9.28 0.91 21.99
CA THR A 107 -8.77 -0.16 22.87
C THR A 107 -7.49 -0.73 22.31
N ILE A 108 -7.51 -1.17 21.05
CA ILE A 108 -6.42 -1.89 20.39
C ILE A 108 -5.90 -1.15 19.16
N GLY A 109 -6.78 -0.70 18.26
CA GLY A 109 -6.41 0.20 17.15
C GLY A 109 -5.36 -0.37 16.20
N ASP A 110 -5.26 -1.70 16.08
CA ASP A 110 -4.16 -2.37 15.39
C ASP A 110 -4.55 -3.01 14.05
N THR A 111 -5.85 -3.24 13.84
CA THR A 111 -6.37 -4.02 12.71
C THR A 111 -7.45 -3.28 11.92
N LEU A 112 -8.46 -2.75 12.60
CA LEU A 112 -9.52 -1.89 12.04
C LEU A 112 -9.60 -0.58 12.84
N GLY A 113 -10.56 0.28 12.54
CA GLY A 113 -10.62 1.62 13.13
C GLY A 113 -9.54 2.55 12.60
N VAL A 114 -9.46 3.75 13.18
CA VAL A 114 -8.50 4.79 12.79
C VAL A 114 -7.06 4.29 12.88
N GLY A 115 -6.68 3.66 14.00
CA GLY A 115 -5.35 3.09 14.16
C GLY A 115 -5.05 1.98 13.13
N GLY A 116 -6.02 1.10 12.86
CA GLY A 116 -5.90 0.05 11.86
C GLY A 116 -5.69 0.60 10.43
N VAL A 117 -6.42 1.66 10.05
CA VAL A 117 -6.25 2.36 8.77
C VAL A 117 -4.81 2.86 8.64
N PHE A 118 -4.32 3.63 9.63
CA PHE A 118 -2.98 4.23 9.57
C PHE A 118 -1.87 3.19 9.65
N ARG A 119 -2.04 2.14 10.45
CA ARG A 119 -1.13 0.99 10.45
C ARG A 119 -1.13 0.27 9.10
N GLY A 120 -2.29 0.12 8.46
CA GLY A 120 -2.39 -0.43 7.11
C GLY A 120 -1.61 0.39 6.10
N LEU A 121 -1.79 1.71 6.07
CA LEU A 121 -1.09 2.61 5.15
C LEU A 121 0.44 2.51 5.27
N ARG A 122 0.97 2.37 6.49
CA ARG A 122 2.41 2.18 6.71
C ARG A 122 2.92 0.80 6.29
N THR A 123 2.08 -0.22 6.44
CA THR A 123 2.51 -1.62 6.34
C THR A 123 2.34 -2.18 4.93
N ILE A 124 1.26 -1.81 4.23
CA ILE A 124 0.95 -2.28 2.87
C ILE A 124 2.16 -2.15 1.92
N PRO A 125 2.86 -0.99 1.81
CA PRO A 125 4.00 -0.86 0.91
C PRO A 125 5.10 -1.91 1.18
N LYS A 126 5.35 -2.25 2.45
CA LYS A 126 6.36 -3.23 2.85
C LYS A 126 5.91 -4.67 2.61
N THR A 127 4.63 -4.96 2.81
CA THR A 127 4.05 -6.25 2.41
C THR A 127 4.14 -6.45 0.89
N LEU A 128 3.90 -5.41 0.08
CA LEU A 128 4.05 -5.49 -1.38
C LEU A 128 5.49 -5.70 -1.81
N GLU A 129 6.46 -5.07 -1.14
CA GLU A 129 7.88 -5.34 -1.38
C GLU A 129 8.24 -6.81 -1.10
N ILE A 130 7.77 -7.37 0.02
CA ILE A 130 7.95 -8.79 0.36
C ILE A 130 7.32 -9.69 -0.69
N ALA A 131 6.06 -9.44 -1.06
CA ALA A 131 5.34 -10.25 -2.04
C ALA A 131 6.02 -10.23 -3.43
N ARG A 132 6.57 -9.08 -3.85
CA ARG A 132 7.35 -8.98 -5.10
C ARG A 132 8.65 -9.75 -5.02
N ASP A 133 9.38 -9.67 -3.90
CA ASP A 133 10.59 -10.47 -3.70
C ASP A 133 10.27 -11.99 -3.71
N ILE A 134 9.12 -12.41 -3.15
CA ILE A 134 8.64 -13.79 -3.23
C ILE A 134 8.40 -14.20 -4.69
N ALA A 135 7.68 -13.37 -5.45
CA ALA A 135 7.41 -13.65 -6.87
C ALA A 135 8.69 -13.70 -7.72
N ASP A 136 9.66 -12.84 -7.43
CA ASP A 136 10.89 -12.70 -8.21
C ASP A 136 11.93 -13.79 -7.91
N VAL A 137 12.16 -14.10 -6.63
CA VAL A 137 13.31 -14.92 -6.19
C VAL A 137 12.92 -16.09 -5.29
N GLY A 138 11.66 -16.21 -4.88
CA GLY A 138 11.16 -17.39 -4.17
C GLY A 138 11.23 -18.65 -5.05
N ALA A 139 11.18 -19.83 -4.42
CA ALA A 139 11.02 -21.07 -5.17
C ALA A 139 9.66 -21.10 -5.89
N PRO A 140 9.49 -21.86 -6.99
CA PRO A 140 8.19 -22.05 -7.61
C PRO A 140 7.15 -22.54 -6.59
N GLY A 141 6.00 -21.86 -6.53
CA GLY A 141 4.96 -22.17 -5.53
C GLY A 141 5.26 -21.67 -4.10
N CYS A 142 6.25 -20.79 -3.92
CA CYS A 142 6.56 -20.22 -2.62
C CYS A 142 5.31 -19.63 -1.95
N THR A 143 4.98 -20.10 -0.75
CA THR A 143 3.76 -19.72 -0.05
C THR A 143 4.04 -18.64 0.99
N PHE A 144 3.31 -17.54 0.90
CA PHE A 144 3.39 -16.41 1.81
C PHE A 144 2.43 -16.58 3.00
N LEU A 145 2.98 -16.81 4.19
CA LEU A 145 2.27 -16.99 5.46
C LEU A 145 2.35 -15.70 6.28
N ASN A 146 1.32 -14.87 6.19
CA ASN A 146 1.31 -13.56 6.85
C ASN A 146 0.69 -13.65 8.24
N TYR A 147 1.42 -13.22 9.28
CA TYR A 147 0.92 -13.01 10.65
C TYR A 147 0.82 -11.51 11.00
N THR A 148 1.30 -10.63 10.12
CA THR A 148 1.29 -9.19 10.37
C THR A 148 -0.11 -8.60 10.24
N ASN A 149 -0.49 -7.75 11.20
CA ASN A 149 -1.68 -6.89 11.13
C ASN A 149 -1.41 -5.54 10.45
N PRO A 150 -2.41 -4.94 9.77
CA PRO A 150 -3.82 -5.37 9.68
C PRO A 150 -4.07 -6.47 8.62
N MET A 151 -4.33 -7.71 9.04
CA MET A 151 -4.30 -8.91 8.20
C MET A 151 -5.11 -8.78 6.91
N ALA A 152 -6.38 -8.38 7.03
CA ALA A 152 -7.31 -8.34 5.90
C ALA A 152 -6.85 -7.33 4.83
N MET A 153 -6.40 -6.14 5.23
CA MET A 153 -5.92 -5.12 4.30
C MET A 153 -4.62 -5.54 3.62
N LEU A 154 -3.70 -6.17 4.36
CA LEU A 154 -2.42 -6.64 3.82
C LEU A 154 -2.59 -7.78 2.83
N CYS A 155 -3.45 -8.76 3.15
CA CYS A 155 -3.76 -9.85 2.24
C CYS A 155 -4.46 -9.35 0.97
N MET A 156 -5.44 -8.47 1.13
CA MET A 156 -6.15 -7.85 0.01
C MET A 156 -5.21 -7.05 -0.91
N ALA A 157 -4.29 -6.26 -0.34
CA ALA A 157 -3.34 -5.48 -1.12
C ALA A 157 -2.35 -6.36 -1.88
N ALA A 158 -1.78 -7.38 -1.23
CA ALA A 158 -0.82 -8.30 -1.84
C ALA A 158 -1.45 -9.12 -2.98
N ASP A 159 -2.67 -9.61 -2.78
CA ASP A 159 -3.44 -10.28 -3.81
C ASP A 159 -3.74 -9.37 -5.01
N ARG A 160 -4.25 -8.14 -4.77
CA ARG A 160 -4.61 -7.20 -5.86
C ARG A 160 -3.40 -6.70 -6.66
N ALA A 161 -2.26 -6.52 -6.02
CA ALA A 161 -1.09 -5.87 -6.63
C ALA A 161 0.00 -6.83 -7.14
N VAL A 162 0.05 -8.06 -6.63
CA VAL A 162 1.11 -9.03 -6.98
C VAL A 162 0.55 -10.41 -7.30
N GLY A 163 -0.34 -10.95 -6.47
CA GLY A 163 -0.98 -12.26 -6.71
C GLY A 163 -0.08 -13.48 -6.43
N VAL A 164 0.62 -13.50 -5.29
CA VAL A 164 1.39 -14.67 -4.82
C VAL A 164 0.51 -15.67 -4.04
N PRO A 165 0.83 -16.98 -4.02
CA PRO A 165 0.17 -17.93 -3.13
C PRO A 165 0.30 -17.46 -1.68
N MET A 166 -0.82 -17.23 -1.00
CA MET A 166 -0.79 -16.66 0.34
C MET A 166 -1.96 -17.06 1.20
N VAL A 167 -1.74 -17.04 2.51
CA VAL A 167 -2.78 -17.08 3.53
C VAL A 167 -2.39 -16.20 4.71
N GLY A 168 -3.35 -15.43 5.19
CA GLY A 168 -3.21 -14.69 6.44
C GLY A 168 -3.64 -15.52 7.65
N LEU A 169 -2.84 -15.53 8.70
CA LEU A 169 -2.98 -16.42 9.85
C LEU A 169 -3.21 -15.62 11.13
N CYS A 170 -4.30 -15.93 11.83
CA CYS A 170 -4.65 -15.36 13.12
C CYS A 170 -5.15 -16.47 14.05
N HIS A 171 -4.84 -16.36 15.35
CA HIS A 171 -5.24 -17.33 16.38
C HIS A 171 -6.69 -17.20 16.81
N SER A 172 -7.39 -16.17 16.32
CA SER A 172 -8.70 -15.74 16.80
C SER A 172 -9.74 -16.86 16.79
N VAL A 173 -9.81 -17.66 15.73
CA VAL A 173 -10.79 -18.75 15.61
C VAL A 173 -10.52 -19.87 16.62
N GLN A 174 -9.31 -20.43 16.62
CA GLN A 174 -8.96 -21.54 17.52
C GLN A 174 -8.99 -21.13 19.00
N GLY A 175 -8.51 -19.91 19.30
CA GLY A 175 -8.56 -19.35 20.65
C GLY A 175 -9.99 -19.13 21.13
N THR A 176 -10.86 -18.55 20.28
CA THR A 176 -12.27 -18.35 20.62
C THR A 176 -12.99 -19.68 20.80
N SER A 177 -12.72 -20.70 19.97
CA SER A 177 -13.32 -22.02 20.15
C SER A 177 -13.00 -22.62 21.52
N GLN A 178 -11.75 -22.50 21.97
CA GLN A 178 -11.33 -22.97 23.29
C GLN A 178 -12.00 -22.17 24.42
N GLN A 179 -12.12 -20.84 24.27
CA GLN A 179 -12.81 -19.98 25.24
C GLN A 179 -14.29 -20.37 25.37
N LEU A 180 -15.00 -20.56 24.24
CA LEU A 180 -16.39 -21.01 24.25
C LEU A 180 -16.58 -22.37 24.94
N ALA A 181 -15.64 -23.30 24.73
CA ALA A 181 -15.68 -24.59 25.40
C ALA A 181 -15.54 -24.42 26.92
N ASN A 182 -14.58 -23.58 27.34
CA ASN A 182 -14.36 -23.28 28.76
C ASN A 182 -15.58 -22.61 29.40
N TYR A 183 -16.21 -21.64 28.73
CA TYR A 183 -17.43 -20.97 29.23
C TYR A 183 -18.59 -21.95 29.42
N ALA A 184 -18.75 -22.89 28.49
CA ALA A 184 -19.80 -23.89 28.54
C ALA A 184 -19.43 -25.12 29.41
N GLY A 185 -18.25 -25.16 30.02
CA GLY A 185 -17.78 -26.31 30.81
C GLY A 185 -17.53 -27.58 29.98
N LEU A 186 -17.14 -27.42 28.72
CA LEU A 186 -16.96 -28.49 27.74
C LEU A 186 -15.48 -28.84 27.52
N ASP A 187 -15.21 -30.11 27.26
CA ASP A 187 -13.90 -30.57 26.80
C ASP A 187 -13.69 -30.20 25.31
N ALA A 188 -12.78 -29.28 25.04
CA ALA A 188 -12.52 -28.75 23.71
C ALA A 188 -12.15 -29.81 22.66
N LYS A 189 -11.62 -30.98 23.06
CA LYS A 189 -11.28 -32.06 22.11
C LYS A 189 -12.50 -32.67 21.40
N HIS A 190 -13.70 -32.43 21.94
CA HIS A 190 -14.97 -32.91 21.39
C HIS A 190 -15.79 -31.80 20.73
N VAL A 191 -15.23 -30.60 20.62
CA VAL A 191 -15.86 -29.46 19.97
C VAL A 191 -15.54 -29.48 18.47
N THR A 192 -16.56 -29.27 17.66
CA THR A 192 -16.44 -29.08 16.21
C THR A 192 -17.17 -27.82 15.82
N TYR A 193 -16.62 -27.06 14.88
CA TYR A 193 -17.16 -25.75 14.52
C TYR A 193 -16.97 -25.43 13.04
N ARG A 194 -17.81 -24.53 12.55
CA ARG A 194 -17.66 -23.87 11.25
C ARG A 194 -17.74 -22.37 11.47
N VAL A 195 -16.68 -21.66 11.11
CA VAL A 195 -16.56 -20.20 11.28
C VAL A 195 -16.38 -19.52 9.93
N ALA A 196 -17.03 -18.38 9.71
CA ALA A 196 -16.79 -17.58 8.53
C ALA A 196 -17.07 -16.10 8.76
N GLY A 197 -16.35 -15.23 8.05
CA GLY A 197 -16.53 -13.78 8.05
C GLY A 197 -15.28 -13.11 7.52
N ILE A 198 -14.77 -12.12 8.27
CA ILE A 198 -13.50 -11.44 7.98
C ILE A 198 -12.58 -11.54 9.19
N ASN A 199 -11.28 -11.27 9.01
CA ASN A 199 -10.33 -11.26 10.12
C ASN A 199 -10.84 -10.42 11.30
N HIS A 200 -10.79 -10.98 12.50
CA HIS A 200 -11.24 -10.37 13.77
C HIS A 200 -12.74 -10.00 13.80
N MET A 201 -13.53 -10.50 12.85
CA MET A 201 -15.00 -10.41 12.83
C MET A 201 -15.56 -11.58 12.00
N ALA A 202 -15.25 -12.80 12.43
CA ALA A 202 -15.78 -14.03 11.90
C ALA A 202 -16.75 -14.65 12.91
N PHE A 203 -17.78 -15.36 12.45
CA PHE A 203 -18.84 -15.84 13.31
C PHE A 203 -18.90 -17.36 13.32
N PHE A 204 -19.13 -17.94 14.50
CA PHE A 204 -19.33 -19.38 14.66
C PHE A 204 -20.68 -19.79 14.11
N LEU A 205 -20.77 -20.07 12.80
CA LEU A 205 -22.01 -20.47 12.13
C LEU A 205 -22.54 -21.81 12.63
N ASP A 206 -21.63 -22.71 12.99
CA ASP A 206 -21.90 -23.96 13.70
C ASP A 206 -20.95 -24.06 14.90
N TYR A 207 -21.47 -24.43 16.07
CA TYR A 207 -20.66 -24.76 17.25
C TYR A 207 -21.27 -25.96 17.96
N LYS A 208 -20.62 -27.12 17.86
CA LYS A 208 -21.16 -28.40 18.31
C LYS A 208 -20.23 -29.10 19.29
N TYR A 209 -20.82 -29.81 20.24
CA TYR A 209 -20.13 -30.71 21.16
C TYR A 209 -20.64 -32.13 20.96
N ARG A 210 -19.74 -33.07 20.62
CA ARG A 210 -20.10 -34.46 20.29
C ARG A 210 -21.26 -34.57 19.28
N GLY A 211 -21.25 -33.68 18.29
CA GLY A 211 -22.25 -33.62 17.21
C GLY A 211 -23.55 -32.87 17.54
N GLN A 212 -23.76 -32.43 18.78
CA GLN A 212 -24.96 -31.67 19.20
C GLN A 212 -24.68 -30.17 19.24
N ASP A 213 -25.67 -29.34 18.90
CA ASP A 213 -25.56 -27.88 18.97
C ASP A 213 -25.31 -27.42 20.42
N ALA A 214 -24.24 -26.65 20.62
CA ALA A 214 -23.82 -26.15 21.92
C ALA A 214 -24.22 -24.68 22.16
N TYR A 215 -24.82 -23.99 21.18
CA TYR A 215 -25.31 -22.62 21.37
C TYR A 215 -26.29 -22.44 22.53
N PRO A 216 -27.25 -23.37 22.80
CA PRO A 216 -28.15 -23.24 23.95
C PRO A 216 -27.40 -23.08 25.28
N LEU A 217 -26.25 -23.74 25.44
CA LEU A 217 -25.41 -23.60 26.64
C LEU A 217 -24.83 -22.19 26.75
N LEU A 218 -24.36 -21.63 25.63
CA LEU A 218 -23.81 -20.27 25.59
C LEU A 218 -24.89 -19.21 25.85
N PHE A 219 -26.09 -19.37 25.30
CA PHE A 219 -27.22 -18.47 25.58
C PHE A 219 -27.68 -18.56 27.03
N ASN A 220 -27.62 -19.73 27.66
CA ASN A 220 -27.96 -19.88 29.07
C ASN A 220 -27.02 -19.08 30.00
N LEU A 221 -25.75 -18.89 29.62
CA LEU A 221 -24.82 -18.05 30.40
C LEU A 221 -25.28 -16.59 30.50
N LEU A 222 -26.02 -16.08 29.50
CA LEU A 222 -26.57 -14.71 29.55
C LEU A 222 -27.65 -14.54 30.64
N ASN A 223 -28.23 -15.64 31.12
CA ASN A 223 -29.22 -15.63 32.21
C ASN A 223 -28.57 -15.80 33.59
N ASP A 224 -27.27 -16.13 33.64
CA ASP A 224 -26.52 -16.25 34.88
C ASP A 224 -25.93 -14.88 35.29
N GLY A 225 -26.49 -14.29 36.36
CA GLY A 225 -26.01 -13.02 36.90
C GLY A 225 -24.56 -13.04 37.42
N ALA A 226 -23.97 -14.23 37.63
CA ALA A 226 -22.57 -14.38 38.00
C ALA A 226 -21.61 -14.38 36.79
N PHE A 227 -22.13 -14.56 35.56
CA PHE A 227 -21.31 -14.58 34.35
C PHE A 227 -20.97 -13.16 33.90
N THR A 228 -19.71 -12.76 34.09
CA THR A 228 -19.23 -11.39 33.83
C THR A 228 -18.13 -11.30 32.77
N GLN A 229 -17.84 -12.42 32.08
CA GLN A 229 -16.77 -12.51 31.10
C GLN A 229 -17.24 -12.09 29.70
N ASP A 230 -16.34 -11.52 28.90
CA ASP A 230 -16.56 -11.23 27.47
C ASP A 230 -17.86 -10.47 27.12
N LYS A 231 -18.20 -9.50 27.97
CA LYS A 231 -19.50 -8.81 27.95
C LYS A 231 -19.88 -8.25 26.59
N VAL A 232 -18.93 -7.69 25.83
CA VAL A 232 -19.19 -7.12 24.50
C VAL A 232 -19.54 -8.23 23.51
N ARG A 233 -18.76 -9.32 23.45
CA ARG A 233 -19.01 -10.42 22.50
C ARG A 233 -20.29 -11.18 22.82
N PHE A 234 -20.58 -11.37 24.10
CA PHE A 234 -21.85 -11.95 24.55
C PHE A 234 -23.04 -11.03 24.27
N GLU A 235 -22.88 -9.71 24.39
CA GLU A 235 -23.90 -8.75 23.94
C GLU A 235 -24.14 -8.87 22.45
N MET A 236 -23.08 -8.93 21.64
CA MET A 236 -23.21 -9.10 20.19
C MET A 236 -23.87 -10.44 19.84
N MET A 237 -23.53 -11.53 20.51
CA MET A 237 -24.21 -12.82 20.35
C MET A 237 -25.70 -12.72 20.66
N ARG A 238 -26.07 -12.06 21.76
CA ARG A 238 -27.47 -11.82 22.14
C ARG A 238 -28.27 -11.11 21.05
N ARG A 239 -27.65 -10.17 20.32
CA ARG A 239 -28.32 -9.37 19.29
C ARG A 239 -28.30 -10.01 17.91
N LEU A 240 -27.22 -10.71 17.56
CA LEU A 240 -26.99 -11.23 16.22
C LEU A 240 -27.36 -12.71 16.07
N GLY A 241 -27.45 -13.44 17.18
CA GLY A 241 -27.71 -14.89 17.21
C GLY A 241 -26.45 -15.76 17.14
N TYR A 242 -25.28 -15.16 16.89
CA TYR A 242 -24.03 -15.87 16.65
C TYR A 242 -22.87 -15.25 17.42
N PHE A 243 -21.99 -16.08 17.96
CA PHE A 243 -20.79 -15.62 18.65
C PHE A 243 -19.70 -15.20 17.65
N VAL A 244 -19.03 -14.09 17.95
CA VAL A 244 -18.04 -13.46 17.07
C VAL A 244 -16.61 -13.68 17.57
N THR A 245 -15.68 -13.84 16.64
CA THR A 245 -14.26 -13.92 16.93
C THR A 245 -13.68 -12.54 17.27
N GLU A 246 -13.09 -12.45 18.45
CA GLU A 246 -11.65 -12.35 18.73
C GLU A 246 -11.57 -12.02 20.21
N SER A 247 -11.87 -10.77 20.58
CA SER A 247 -12.00 -10.33 21.96
C SER A 247 -13.04 -9.22 22.09
N SER A 248 -13.53 -9.01 23.31
CA SER A 248 -14.44 -7.89 23.63
C SER A 248 -13.82 -6.51 23.39
N GLU A 249 -12.50 -6.41 23.47
CA GLU A 249 -11.73 -5.17 23.24
C GLU A 249 -11.89 -4.74 21.77
N HIS A 250 -11.50 -5.61 20.84
CA HIS A 250 -11.64 -5.36 19.41
C HIS A 250 -13.09 -5.16 18.99
N GLN A 251 -14.01 -6.00 19.48
CA GLN A 251 -15.42 -5.84 19.13
C GLN A 251 -16.02 -4.53 19.66
N SER A 252 -15.45 -3.92 20.70
CA SER A 252 -15.93 -2.64 21.20
C SER A 252 -15.59 -1.45 20.29
N GLU A 253 -14.53 -1.57 19.48
CA GLU A 253 -14.09 -0.54 18.53
C GLU A 253 -14.52 -0.80 17.08
N TYR A 254 -14.98 -2.00 16.73
CA TYR A 254 -15.46 -2.31 15.37
C TYR A 254 -16.95 -2.04 15.17
N ASN A 255 -17.64 -1.66 16.25
CA ASN A 255 -19.08 -1.52 16.28
C ASN A 255 -19.48 -0.13 16.77
N PRO A 256 -20.50 0.50 16.16
CA PRO A 256 -20.97 1.83 16.54
C PRO A 256 -21.94 1.74 17.73
N HIS A 257 -21.70 0.86 18.71
CA HIS A 257 -22.65 0.56 19.79
C HIS A 257 -22.03 0.56 21.19
N PHE A 258 -20.73 0.86 21.30
CA PHE A 258 -20.00 0.75 22.56
C PHE A 258 -19.30 2.05 22.94
N ILE A 259 -18.01 2.19 22.62
CA ILE A 259 -17.12 3.24 23.17
C ILE A 259 -17.72 4.66 23.07
N HIS A 260 -18.29 5.02 21.93
CA HIS A 260 -18.81 6.37 21.66
C HIS A 260 -20.10 6.73 22.45
N HIS A 261 -20.77 5.76 23.08
CA HIS A 261 -21.92 6.04 23.97
C HIS A 261 -21.51 6.45 25.40
N GLY A 262 -20.21 6.70 25.61
CA GLY A 262 -19.70 7.36 26.80
C GLY A 262 -19.43 6.42 27.98
N LYS A 263 -19.03 7.05 29.09
CA LYS A 263 -18.43 6.38 30.24
C LYS A 263 -19.31 5.27 30.84
N SER A 264 -20.63 5.46 30.91
CA SER A 264 -21.55 4.45 31.47
C SER A 264 -21.57 3.16 30.66
N VAL A 265 -21.45 3.24 29.32
CA VAL A 265 -21.39 2.06 28.45
C VAL A 265 -20.03 1.39 28.57
N ILE A 266 -18.95 2.17 28.62
CA ILE A 266 -17.58 1.67 28.85
C ILE A 266 -17.51 0.87 30.15
N GLU A 267 -18.03 1.42 31.26
CA GLU A 267 -18.05 0.76 32.57
C GLU A 267 -18.96 -0.47 32.60
N LYS A 268 -20.13 -0.40 31.95
CA LYS A 268 -21.07 -1.54 31.88
C LYS A 268 -20.45 -2.77 31.23
N PHE A 269 -19.67 -2.57 30.17
CA PHE A 269 -19.08 -3.63 29.34
C PHE A 269 -17.60 -3.91 29.62
N ASP A 270 -17.02 -3.31 30.68
CA ASP A 270 -15.62 -3.43 31.07
C ASP A 270 -14.63 -3.15 29.91
N ILE A 271 -14.90 -2.11 29.11
CA ILE A 271 -14.13 -1.84 27.90
C ILE A 271 -12.76 -1.21 28.26
N PRO A 272 -11.62 -1.86 27.95
CA PRO A 272 -10.32 -1.39 28.40
C PRO A 272 -9.72 -0.39 27.39
N ILE A 273 -10.04 0.89 27.57
CA ILE A 273 -9.43 1.97 26.78
C ILE A 273 -7.90 1.96 26.93
N ASP A 274 -7.18 2.25 25.85
CA ASP A 274 -5.72 2.30 25.78
C ASP A 274 -5.00 0.98 26.13
N GLU A 275 -5.71 -0.16 26.04
CA GLU A 275 -5.16 -1.49 26.38
C GLU A 275 -3.89 -1.83 25.59
N TYR A 276 -3.85 -1.56 24.29
CA TYR A 276 -2.67 -1.91 23.48
C TYR A 276 -1.42 -1.12 23.87
N LEU A 277 -1.57 0.15 24.28
CA LEU A 277 -0.46 0.94 24.81
C LEU A 277 0.12 0.27 26.07
N ARG A 278 -0.75 -0.13 27.01
CA ARG A 278 -0.36 -0.81 28.25
C ARG A 278 0.32 -2.16 27.97
N ARG A 279 -0.19 -2.93 27.01
CA ARG A 279 0.45 -4.19 26.56
C ARG A 279 1.84 -3.96 26.01
N CYS A 280 2.00 -3.00 25.11
CA CYS A 280 3.31 -2.68 24.54
C CYS A 280 4.30 -2.26 25.62
N GLU A 281 3.90 -1.42 26.58
CA GLU A 281 4.76 -0.98 27.67
C GLU A 281 5.16 -2.13 28.60
N SER A 282 4.22 -3.00 28.95
CA SER A 282 4.50 -4.20 29.74
C SER A 282 5.50 -5.12 29.03
N ILE A 283 5.27 -5.42 27.74
CA ILE A 283 6.16 -6.26 26.94
C ILE A 283 7.57 -5.65 26.88
N ILE A 284 7.68 -4.35 26.58
CA ILE A 284 8.98 -3.66 26.48
C ILE A 284 9.70 -3.64 27.83
N ALA A 285 9.00 -3.37 28.93
CA ALA A 285 9.59 -3.36 30.27
C ALA A 285 10.16 -4.74 30.65
N THR A 286 9.48 -5.81 30.24
CA THR A 286 9.93 -7.18 30.48
C THR A 286 10.88 -7.72 29.41
N TRP A 287 11.08 -7.03 28.29
CA TRP A 287 11.79 -7.57 27.12
C TRP A 287 13.20 -8.02 27.44
N LYS A 288 13.98 -7.21 28.18
CA LYS A 288 15.36 -7.57 28.55
C LYS A 288 15.41 -8.81 29.45
N LYS A 289 14.44 -8.95 30.35
CA LYS A 289 14.32 -10.13 31.20
C LYS A 289 13.89 -11.35 30.39
N ALA A 290 12.89 -11.20 29.53
CA ALA A 290 12.43 -12.26 28.63
C ALA A 290 13.54 -12.70 27.66
N GLU A 291 14.35 -11.78 27.14
CA GLU A 291 15.50 -12.07 26.29
C GLU A 291 16.57 -12.86 27.04
N ALA A 292 16.89 -12.46 28.27
CA ALA A 292 17.81 -13.20 29.15
C ALA A 292 17.27 -14.60 29.50
N GLU A 293 15.98 -14.73 29.80
CA GLU A 293 15.32 -16.01 30.12
C GLU A 293 15.13 -16.92 28.90
N LEU A 294 14.83 -16.37 27.71
CA LEU A 294 14.66 -17.10 26.46
C LEU A 294 15.98 -17.73 25.99
N ILE A 295 17.07 -17.05 26.27
CA ILE A 295 18.42 -17.52 26.00
C ILE A 295 18.83 -18.46 27.13
N GLY A 296 18.51 -18.16 28.40
CA GLY A 296 18.86 -18.95 29.58
C GLY A 296 20.29 -18.65 30.04
N GLU A 297 20.46 -18.27 31.31
CA GLU A 297 21.76 -17.87 31.90
C GLU A 297 22.80 -19.00 31.83
N ASP A 298 22.37 -20.26 31.91
CA ASP A 298 23.23 -21.45 31.87
C ASP A 298 23.33 -22.12 30.49
N GLY A 299 22.68 -21.56 29.46
CA GLY A 299 22.71 -22.14 28.11
C GLY A 299 21.55 -23.07 27.74
N ASP A 300 20.67 -23.43 28.69
CA ASP A 300 19.55 -24.34 28.43
C ASP A 300 18.26 -23.60 28.00
N ILE A 301 17.75 -23.91 26.81
CA ILE A 301 16.49 -23.36 26.31
C ILE A 301 15.35 -24.34 26.57
N THR A 302 14.24 -23.85 27.12
CA THR A 302 13.02 -24.66 27.22
C THR A 302 12.32 -24.70 25.86
N VAL A 303 12.18 -25.89 25.29
CA VAL A 303 11.33 -26.15 24.12
C VAL A 303 10.07 -26.82 24.62
N ASN A 304 8.94 -26.13 24.46
CA ASN A 304 7.63 -26.67 24.82
C ASN A 304 7.19 -27.71 23.77
N PRO A 305 6.27 -28.63 24.13
CA PRO A 305 5.55 -29.42 23.13
C PRO A 305 4.96 -28.53 22.05
N GLN A 306 4.83 -29.07 20.83
CA GLN A 306 4.27 -28.37 19.67
C GLN A 306 3.04 -27.54 20.07
N THR A 307 3.10 -26.25 19.73
CA THR A 307 1.99 -25.34 19.93
C THR A 307 0.97 -25.48 18.79
N HIS A 308 -0.06 -24.64 18.80
CA HIS A 308 -1.14 -24.65 17.81
C HIS A 308 -0.93 -23.62 16.68
N GLU A 309 0.32 -23.29 16.33
CA GLU A 309 0.62 -22.31 15.28
C GLU A 309 0.31 -22.88 13.88
N TYR A 310 -0.62 -22.27 13.15
CA TYR A 310 -1.01 -22.76 11.82
C TYR A 310 0.15 -22.81 10.83
N GLY A 311 1.12 -21.89 10.91
CA GLY A 311 2.25 -21.86 9.99
C GLY A 311 3.03 -23.18 9.94
N SER A 312 3.27 -23.81 11.09
CA SER A 312 4.00 -25.09 11.17
C SER A 312 3.18 -26.24 10.57
N PHE A 313 1.87 -26.29 10.85
CA PHE A 313 0.96 -27.29 10.32
C PHE A 313 0.75 -27.16 8.80
N ILE A 314 0.69 -25.94 8.27
CA ILE A 314 0.57 -25.68 6.84
C ILE A 314 1.79 -26.25 6.11
N ILE A 315 3.00 -25.87 6.56
CA ILE A 315 4.26 -26.35 5.97
C ILE A 315 4.31 -27.88 6.03
N HIS A 316 4.01 -28.48 7.19
CA HIS A 316 4.00 -29.94 7.32
C HIS A 316 2.99 -30.61 6.37
N SER A 317 1.77 -30.07 6.27
CA SER A 317 0.71 -30.64 5.42
C SER A 317 1.09 -30.58 3.94
N MET A 318 1.71 -29.49 3.49
CA MET A 318 2.18 -29.30 2.13
C MET A 318 3.37 -30.22 1.78
N GLU A 319 4.29 -30.46 2.73
CA GLU A 319 5.46 -31.34 2.51
C GLU A 319 5.12 -32.83 2.61
N THR A 320 4.10 -33.22 3.38
CA THR A 320 3.82 -34.63 3.71
C THR A 320 2.52 -35.18 3.12
N ASN A 321 1.69 -34.31 2.54
CA ASN A 321 0.32 -34.64 2.14
C ASN A 321 -0.57 -35.11 3.32
N THR A 322 -0.29 -34.65 4.54
CA THR A 322 -1.16 -34.90 5.71
C THR A 322 -2.28 -33.85 5.72
N PRO A 323 -3.54 -34.16 5.35
CA PRO A 323 -4.55 -33.14 5.14
C PRO A 323 -5.01 -32.52 6.46
N ARG A 324 -5.11 -31.19 6.50
CA ARG A 324 -5.61 -30.43 7.67
C ARG A 324 -6.54 -29.30 7.25
N VAL A 325 -7.44 -28.92 8.14
CA VAL A 325 -8.25 -27.70 8.00
C VAL A 325 -7.68 -26.64 8.93
N ILE A 326 -7.35 -25.48 8.37
CA ILE A 326 -6.99 -24.27 9.11
C ILE A 326 -8.03 -23.19 8.84
N TYR A 327 -8.12 -22.18 9.70
CA TYR A 327 -8.92 -20.99 9.43
C TYR A 327 -8.00 -19.88 8.96
N GLY A 328 -8.16 -19.49 7.70
CA GLY A 328 -7.21 -18.64 6.99
C GLY A 328 -7.89 -17.47 6.31
N ASN A 329 -7.12 -16.40 6.14
CA ASN A 329 -7.54 -15.17 5.50
C ASN A 329 -7.11 -15.19 4.03
N VAL A 330 -8.08 -15.17 3.12
CA VAL A 330 -7.88 -15.34 1.67
C VAL A 330 -8.78 -14.40 0.87
N PRO A 331 -8.46 -14.13 -0.41
CA PRO A 331 -9.33 -13.37 -1.29
C PRO A 331 -10.67 -14.07 -1.50
N ASN A 332 -11.77 -13.34 -1.37
CA ASN A 332 -13.11 -13.84 -1.65
C ASN A 332 -13.28 -13.98 -3.16
N THR A 333 -13.50 -15.19 -3.65
CA THR A 333 -13.73 -15.49 -5.07
C THR A 333 -15.11 -16.14 -5.27
N GLY A 334 -16.09 -15.67 -4.51
CA GLY A 334 -17.41 -16.31 -4.34
C GLY A 334 -17.45 -17.35 -3.23
N LEU A 335 -16.49 -17.32 -2.29
CA LEU A 335 -16.44 -18.24 -1.14
C LEU A 335 -17.52 -17.89 -0.11
N ILE A 336 -17.67 -16.58 0.17
CA ILE A 336 -18.78 -16.01 0.92
C ILE A 336 -19.58 -15.14 -0.05
N THR A 337 -20.74 -15.62 -0.48
CA THR A 337 -21.44 -15.12 -1.68
C THR A 337 -22.10 -13.76 -1.51
N ASN A 338 -22.38 -13.35 -0.27
CA ASN A 338 -22.97 -12.05 0.05
C ASN A 338 -21.99 -11.04 0.68
N LEU A 339 -20.69 -11.30 0.56
CA LEU A 339 -19.62 -10.32 0.77
C LEU A 339 -19.00 -9.89 -0.58
N PRO A 340 -18.39 -8.70 -0.66
CA PRO A 340 -17.81 -8.20 -1.91
C PRO A 340 -16.79 -9.15 -2.54
N ASP A 341 -16.72 -9.14 -3.86
CA ASP A 341 -15.70 -9.88 -4.60
C ASP A 341 -14.31 -9.34 -4.26
N ARG A 342 -13.35 -10.23 -4.11
CA ARG A 342 -11.94 -9.93 -3.80
C ARG A 342 -11.72 -9.14 -2.50
N CYS A 343 -12.68 -9.10 -1.58
CA CYS A 343 -12.39 -8.71 -0.20
C CYS A 343 -11.65 -9.84 0.52
N CYS A 344 -10.95 -9.57 1.62
CA CYS A 344 -10.29 -10.63 2.37
C CYS A 344 -11.29 -11.26 3.35
N VAL A 345 -11.48 -12.58 3.28
CA VAL A 345 -12.41 -13.35 4.12
C VAL A 345 -11.66 -14.38 4.96
N GLU A 346 -12.16 -14.65 6.16
CA GLU A 346 -11.65 -15.65 7.09
C GLU A 346 -12.62 -16.84 7.12
N LEU A 347 -12.14 -18.02 6.71
CA LEU A 347 -12.96 -19.22 6.56
C LEU A 347 -12.08 -20.51 6.59
N PRO A 348 -12.67 -21.72 6.60
CA PRO A 348 -11.91 -22.96 6.58
C PRO A 348 -11.16 -23.14 5.25
N VAL A 349 -9.87 -23.44 5.33
CA VAL A 349 -8.98 -23.73 4.21
C VAL A 349 -8.43 -25.14 4.43
N LEU A 350 -8.68 -26.04 3.47
CA LEU A 350 -8.04 -27.35 3.43
C LEU A 350 -6.60 -27.19 2.96
N VAL A 351 -5.67 -27.89 3.60
CA VAL A 351 -4.25 -27.86 3.29
C VAL A 351 -3.72 -29.28 3.15
N ASP A 352 -3.10 -29.56 2.02
CA ASP A 352 -2.44 -30.84 1.69
C ASP A 352 -1.31 -30.58 0.65
N ALA A 353 -0.82 -31.61 -0.05
CA ALA A 353 0.23 -31.44 -1.05
C ALA A 353 -0.19 -30.64 -2.30
N GLN A 354 -1.49 -30.39 -2.51
CA GLN A 354 -1.99 -29.47 -3.55
C GLN A 354 -2.00 -28.00 -3.09
N GLY A 355 -1.64 -27.75 -1.83
CA GLY A 355 -1.54 -26.42 -1.25
C GLY A 355 -2.82 -25.98 -0.55
N LEU A 356 -3.06 -24.66 -0.57
CA LEU A 356 -4.16 -24.01 0.15
C LEU A 356 -5.44 -24.08 -0.70
N GLN A 357 -6.49 -24.68 -0.14
CA GLN A 357 -7.78 -24.88 -0.80
C GLN A 357 -8.93 -24.28 0.04
N PRO A 358 -9.24 -22.99 -0.14
CA PRO A 358 -10.34 -22.33 0.55
C PRO A 358 -11.69 -23.00 0.27
N THR A 359 -12.53 -23.13 1.30
CA THR A 359 -13.83 -23.81 1.18
C THR A 359 -14.98 -22.82 0.94
N HIS A 360 -16.00 -23.27 0.21
CA HIS A 360 -17.20 -22.47 -0.06
C HIS A 360 -18.13 -22.47 1.17
N ILE A 361 -18.51 -21.27 1.62
CA ILE A 361 -19.43 -21.04 2.75
C ILE A 361 -20.86 -20.78 2.25
N GLY A 362 -21.00 -20.06 1.13
CA GLY A 362 -22.28 -19.50 0.69
C GLY A 362 -22.62 -18.19 1.41
N ASP A 363 -23.91 -17.92 1.62
CA ASP A 363 -24.34 -16.69 2.26
C ASP A 363 -24.12 -16.77 3.78
N LEU A 364 -23.51 -15.72 4.35
CA LEU A 364 -23.64 -15.48 5.78
C LEU A 364 -25.09 -15.06 6.11
N PRO A 365 -25.60 -15.32 7.32
CA PRO A 365 -26.82 -14.70 7.79
C PRO A 365 -26.80 -13.17 7.54
N PRO A 366 -27.90 -12.56 7.05
CA PRO A 366 -27.87 -11.20 6.51
C PRO A 366 -27.31 -10.13 7.46
N GLN A 367 -27.60 -10.25 8.76
CA GLN A 367 -27.11 -9.35 9.80
C GLN A 367 -25.59 -9.46 10.02
N LEU A 368 -25.02 -10.65 9.85
CA LEU A 368 -23.57 -10.88 9.95
C LEU A 368 -22.87 -10.36 8.68
N ALA A 369 -23.46 -10.60 7.51
CA ALA A 369 -22.94 -10.03 6.27
C ALA A 369 -22.96 -8.48 6.33
N ALA A 370 -24.01 -7.89 6.89
CA ALA A 370 -24.12 -6.44 7.02
C ALA A 370 -22.99 -5.84 7.88
N ILE A 371 -22.69 -6.43 9.04
CA ILE A 371 -21.65 -5.93 9.94
C ILE A 371 -20.23 -6.18 9.42
N CYS A 372 -20.00 -7.31 8.74
CA CYS A 372 -18.75 -7.53 8.02
C CYS A 372 -18.57 -6.46 6.93
N ARG A 373 -19.61 -6.15 6.14
CA ARG A 373 -19.52 -5.15 5.06
C ARG A 373 -19.17 -3.75 5.54
N THR A 374 -19.67 -3.31 6.71
CA THR A 374 -19.29 -1.99 7.25
C THR A 374 -17.78 -1.89 7.50
N ASN A 375 -17.15 -2.98 7.91
CA ASN A 375 -15.70 -3.05 8.15
C ASN A 375 -14.90 -3.31 6.86
N VAL A 376 -15.43 -4.11 5.93
CA VAL A 376 -14.81 -4.32 4.60
C VAL A 376 -14.68 -2.99 3.84
N ASN A 377 -15.66 -2.10 3.92
CA ASN A 377 -15.59 -0.77 3.29
C ASN A 377 -14.33 0.01 3.70
N VAL A 378 -14.00 -0.01 5.00
CA VAL A 378 -12.80 0.64 5.56
C VAL A 378 -11.53 -0.01 5.00
N GLN A 379 -11.50 -1.35 4.95
CA GLN A 379 -10.36 -2.11 4.42
C GLN A 379 -10.13 -1.79 2.94
N GLU A 380 -11.18 -1.82 2.12
CA GLU A 380 -11.07 -1.54 0.68
C GLU A 380 -10.60 -0.12 0.38
N LEU A 381 -11.13 0.87 1.10
CA LEU A 381 -10.71 2.27 0.95
C LEU A 381 -9.27 2.49 1.41
N THR A 382 -8.84 1.82 2.48
CA THR A 382 -7.44 1.88 2.93
C THR A 382 -6.50 1.25 1.91
N VAL A 383 -6.86 0.09 1.36
CA VAL A 383 -6.10 -0.57 0.29
C VAL A 383 -6.07 0.32 -0.96
N ALA A 384 -7.19 0.92 -1.35
CA ALA A 384 -7.23 1.86 -2.47
C ALA A 384 -6.33 3.07 -2.24
N ALA A 385 -6.32 3.65 -1.03
CA ALA A 385 -5.40 4.72 -0.67
C ALA A 385 -3.94 4.29 -0.86
N ALA A 386 -3.55 3.14 -0.28
CA ALA A 386 -2.18 2.62 -0.36
C ALA A 386 -1.73 2.30 -1.80
N LEU A 387 -2.59 1.71 -2.62
CA LEU A 387 -2.25 1.33 -3.98
C LEU A 387 -2.22 2.52 -4.96
N THR A 388 -3.04 3.54 -4.72
CA THR A 388 -3.16 4.69 -5.64
C THR A 388 -2.39 5.94 -5.18
N GLY A 389 -1.96 5.99 -3.92
CA GLY A 389 -1.37 7.18 -3.30
C GLY A 389 -2.38 8.32 -3.08
N LYS A 390 -3.68 8.07 -3.31
CA LYS A 390 -4.73 9.09 -3.16
C LYS A 390 -5.08 9.28 -1.70
N ARG A 391 -4.70 10.44 -1.16
CA ARG A 391 -4.99 10.86 0.21
C ARG A 391 -6.50 10.90 0.49
N GLU A 392 -7.32 11.15 -0.52
CA GLU A 392 -8.78 11.23 -0.37
C GLU A 392 -9.38 9.94 0.18
N HIS A 393 -8.83 8.80 -0.23
CA HIS A 393 -9.30 7.49 0.21
C HIS A 393 -9.00 7.22 1.69
N ILE A 394 -8.01 7.90 2.29
CA ILE A 394 -7.76 7.84 3.74
C ILE A 394 -8.95 8.45 4.49
N TYR A 395 -9.38 9.65 4.07
CA TYR A 395 -10.54 10.29 4.69
C TYR A 395 -11.81 9.48 4.50
N HIS A 396 -12.02 8.92 3.30
CA HIS A 396 -13.17 8.07 3.05
C HIS A 396 -13.16 6.83 3.93
N ALA A 397 -12.01 6.16 4.10
CA ALA A 397 -11.87 4.99 4.96
C ALA A 397 -12.31 5.32 6.39
N VAL A 398 -11.75 6.39 6.98
CA VAL A 398 -12.08 6.81 8.35
C VAL A 398 -13.52 7.35 8.45
N MET A 399 -14.03 8.04 7.43
CA MET A 399 -15.42 8.51 7.39
C MET A 399 -16.42 7.35 7.46
N THR A 400 -16.10 6.23 6.82
CA THR A 400 -16.97 5.04 6.80
C THR A 400 -16.71 4.07 7.95
N ASP A 401 -15.68 4.31 8.75
CA ASP A 401 -15.39 3.50 9.94
C ASP A 401 -16.53 3.63 10.96
N PRO A 402 -17.14 2.52 11.42
CA PRO A 402 -18.32 2.59 12.28
C PRO A 402 -18.08 3.39 13.56
N HIS A 403 -16.90 3.25 14.16
CA HIS A 403 -16.58 3.91 15.42
C HIS A 403 -16.27 5.40 15.21
N ALA A 404 -15.46 5.75 14.21
CA ALA A 404 -15.21 7.15 13.87
C ALA A 404 -16.48 7.89 13.44
N ALA A 405 -17.30 7.27 12.59
CA ALA A 405 -18.57 7.85 12.11
C ALA A 405 -19.58 8.09 13.23
N ALA A 406 -19.60 7.22 14.25
CA ALA A 406 -20.46 7.38 15.41
C ALA A 406 -19.93 8.40 16.43
N THR A 407 -18.64 8.72 16.39
CA THR A 407 -17.96 9.57 17.38
C THR A 407 -17.76 11.01 16.91
N LEU A 408 -17.41 11.22 15.63
CA LEU A 408 -16.90 12.50 15.14
C LEU A 408 -17.70 13.04 13.95
N PRO A 409 -17.96 14.37 13.88
CA PRO A 409 -18.43 15.00 12.65
C PRO A 409 -17.35 15.01 11.57
N LEU A 410 -17.77 15.16 10.31
CA LEU A 410 -16.90 15.04 9.13
C LEU A 410 -15.70 16.00 9.15
N ASP A 411 -15.88 17.25 9.58
CA ASP A 411 -14.81 18.24 9.68
C ASP A 411 -13.71 17.80 10.67
N LYS A 412 -14.10 17.21 11.81
CA LYS A 412 -13.17 16.64 12.78
C LYS A 412 -12.49 15.39 12.25
N ILE A 413 -13.19 14.53 11.50
CA ILE A 413 -12.58 13.35 10.86
C ILE A 413 -11.46 13.78 9.90
N TRP A 414 -11.70 14.77 9.05
CA TRP A 414 -10.70 15.29 8.12
C TRP A 414 -9.50 15.91 8.85
N ALA A 415 -9.76 16.77 9.84
CA ALA A 415 -8.70 17.40 10.63
C ALA A 415 -7.85 16.37 11.39
N MET A 416 -8.48 15.34 11.97
CA MET A 416 -7.78 14.24 12.65
C MET A 416 -6.91 13.45 11.68
N CYS A 417 -7.43 13.09 10.50
CA CYS A 417 -6.66 12.41 9.46
C CYS A 417 -5.47 13.28 9.01
N ASP A 418 -5.67 14.59 8.84
CA ASP A 418 -4.60 15.50 8.47
C ASP A 418 -3.48 15.55 9.52
N GLU A 419 -3.83 15.63 10.80
CA GLU A 419 -2.85 15.61 11.90
C GLU A 419 -2.13 14.26 11.99
N LEU A 420 -2.85 13.14 11.83
CA LEU A 420 -2.26 11.79 11.78
C LEU A 420 -1.26 11.64 10.63
N ILE A 421 -1.64 12.05 9.42
CA ILE A 421 -0.74 12.01 8.25
C ILE A 421 0.51 12.86 8.53
N GLU A 422 0.33 14.09 9.01
CA GLU A 422 1.45 14.99 9.29
C GLU A 422 2.39 14.43 10.37
N ALA A 423 1.84 13.86 11.45
CA ALA A 423 2.62 13.28 12.52
C ALA A 423 3.44 12.06 12.06
N HIS A 424 2.84 11.17 11.26
CA HIS A 424 3.57 10.06 10.65
C HIS A 424 4.64 10.54 9.66
N GLN A 425 4.36 11.58 8.87
CA GLN A 425 5.34 12.17 7.94
C GLN A 425 6.55 12.77 8.65
N LYS A 426 6.37 13.39 9.81
CA LYS A 426 7.47 13.92 10.63
C LYS A 426 8.45 12.85 11.09
N VAL A 427 8.01 11.60 11.19
CA VAL A 427 8.84 10.46 11.59
C VAL A 427 9.25 9.56 10.42
N GLY A 428 9.09 10.05 9.18
CA GLY A 428 9.54 9.37 7.97
C GLY A 428 8.59 8.29 7.45
N LEU A 429 7.33 8.28 7.89
CA LEU A 429 6.28 7.34 7.47
C LEU A 429 5.25 8.09 6.59
N LEU A 430 4.54 7.39 5.70
CA LEU A 430 3.48 7.96 4.85
C LEU A 430 3.94 9.13 3.94
N GLY A 431 5.22 9.14 3.53
CA GLY A 431 5.79 10.20 2.68
C GLY A 431 5.15 10.29 1.28
N GLU A 432 4.50 9.22 0.84
CA GLU A 432 3.76 9.10 -0.42
C GLU A 432 2.42 9.88 -0.42
N PHE A 433 1.85 10.19 0.75
CA PHE A 433 0.53 10.81 0.88
C PHE A 433 0.56 12.34 0.97
N ALA A 434 0.66 12.96 -0.20
CA ALA A 434 0.80 14.40 -0.34
C ALA A 434 -0.57 15.15 -0.18
N PRO A 435 -0.69 16.28 0.55
CA PRO A 435 -1.94 17.07 0.70
C PRO A 435 -2.67 17.47 -0.60
N THR A 436 -4.00 17.45 -0.63
CA THR A 436 -4.74 17.74 -1.87
C THR A 436 -4.79 19.23 -2.22
N ILE A 437 -4.50 19.61 -3.47
CA ILE A 437 -4.65 20.96 -4.01
C ILE A 437 -6.14 21.29 -4.17
N LYS A 438 -6.58 22.36 -3.49
CA LYS A 438 -7.95 22.89 -3.55
C LYS A 438 -8.42 23.06 -5.01
N ASN A 439 -9.61 22.54 -5.33
CA ASN A 439 -10.29 22.61 -6.63
C ASN A 439 -9.68 21.79 -7.79
N THR A 440 -8.73 20.88 -7.52
CA THR A 440 -8.07 20.12 -8.62
C THR A 440 -8.12 18.60 -8.50
N GLY A 441 -8.47 18.05 -7.32
CA GLY A 441 -8.50 16.60 -7.09
C GLY A 441 -7.14 15.92 -7.21
N ARG A 442 -6.05 16.62 -6.83
CA ARG A 442 -4.65 16.14 -6.90
C ARG A 442 -3.94 16.31 -5.56
N ALA A 443 -3.14 15.33 -5.15
CA ALA A 443 -2.23 15.34 -3.99
C ALA A 443 -0.91 16.12 -4.26
N TYR A 444 -0.36 16.85 -3.27
CA TYR A 444 0.94 17.54 -3.25
C TYR A 444 1.51 17.82 -1.84
N ALA A 445 2.82 17.67 -1.66
CA ALA A 445 3.53 17.49 -0.37
C ALA A 445 3.52 18.70 0.59
N GLY A 446 3.16 18.46 1.87
CA GLY A 446 3.39 19.33 3.05
C GLY A 446 2.40 20.48 3.31
N THR A 447 1.93 20.62 4.56
CA THR A 447 1.10 21.71 5.10
C THR A 447 1.97 22.79 5.76
N GLY A 448 2.06 23.98 5.20
CA GLY A 448 2.76 25.14 5.81
C GLY A 448 2.94 26.30 4.84
N ASP A 449 3.39 27.47 5.34
CA ASP A 449 3.78 28.60 4.48
C ASP A 449 4.93 28.18 3.56
N LYS A 450 4.73 28.23 2.25
CA LYS A 450 5.72 27.77 1.26
C LYS A 450 6.20 28.88 0.35
N VAL A 451 7.47 28.76 -0.03
CA VAL A 451 8.05 29.49 -1.17
C VAL A 451 8.40 28.50 -2.26
N ILE A 452 7.65 28.56 -3.36
CA ILE A 452 7.88 27.74 -4.53
C ILE A 452 8.97 28.37 -5.36
N VAL A 453 10.04 27.63 -5.63
CA VAL A 453 11.14 28.09 -6.47
C VAL A 453 11.17 27.34 -7.79
N SER A 454 11.35 28.08 -8.88
CA SER A 454 11.61 27.53 -10.21
C SER A 454 12.88 28.11 -10.83
N VAL A 455 13.58 27.33 -11.65
CA VAL A 455 14.63 27.82 -12.54
C VAL A 455 14.35 27.40 -13.97
N GLU A 456 14.57 28.31 -14.90
CA GLU A 456 14.44 28.05 -16.34
C GLU A 456 15.69 28.56 -17.05
N PRO A 457 16.36 27.74 -17.88
CA PRO A 457 17.52 28.21 -18.61
C PRO A 457 17.09 29.30 -19.60
N VAL A 458 17.93 30.30 -19.74
CA VAL A 458 17.65 31.47 -20.59
C VAL A 458 17.75 31.11 -22.07
N ARG A 459 18.61 30.15 -22.39
CA ARG A 459 18.84 29.60 -23.73
C ARG A 459 18.76 28.07 -23.67
N PRO A 460 18.45 27.38 -24.77
CA PRO A 460 18.52 25.94 -24.84
C PRO A 460 19.88 25.42 -24.40
N LEU A 461 19.92 24.42 -23.53
CA LEU A 461 21.17 23.94 -22.93
C LEU A 461 22.12 23.29 -23.93
N ALA A 462 21.58 22.78 -25.04
CA ALA A 462 22.36 22.28 -26.18
C ALA A 462 23.28 23.35 -26.81
N GLU A 463 22.97 24.64 -26.61
CA GLU A 463 23.75 25.76 -27.15
C GLU A 463 24.84 26.28 -26.19
N VAL A 464 24.88 25.80 -24.95
CA VAL A 464 25.74 26.35 -23.87
C VAL A 464 26.61 25.28 -23.17
N SER A 465 26.86 24.15 -23.83
CA SER A 465 27.78 23.11 -23.32
C SER A 465 29.17 23.69 -23.05
N GLY A 466 29.64 23.59 -21.80
CA GLY A 466 30.97 24.05 -21.38
C GLY A 466 31.09 25.53 -21.00
N ALA A 467 29.98 26.28 -20.92
CA ALA A 467 29.97 27.70 -20.52
C ALA A 467 29.10 27.94 -19.26
N PRO A 468 29.25 29.09 -18.56
CA PRO A 468 28.32 29.48 -17.50
C PRO A 468 26.89 29.57 -18.05
N ILE A 469 25.96 28.92 -17.36
CA ILE A 469 24.57 28.83 -17.80
C ILE A 469 23.74 29.85 -17.02
N GLU A 470 23.06 30.72 -17.75
CA GLU A 470 22.11 31.65 -17.15
C GLU A 470 20.75 31.00 -16.98
N PHE A 471 20.16 31.20 -15.80
CA PHE A 471 18.81 30.79 -15.47
C PHE A 471 17.97 32.00 -15.03
N ASN A 472 16.70 32.01 -15.44
CA ASN A 472 15.65 32.77 -14.80
C ASN A 472 15.20 32.01 -13.56
N PHE A 473 15.58 32.49 -12.39
CA PHE A 473 15.10 32.01 -11.11
C PHE A 473 13.82 32.74 -10.73
N THR A 474 12.77 32.00 -10.41
CA THR A 474 11.53 32.55 -9.86
C THR A 474 11.29 31.96 -8.47
N ALA A 475 10.83 32.77 -7.52
CA ALA A 475 10.35 32.34 -6.23
C ALA A 475 8.99 32.96 -5.95
N VAL A 476 7.99 32.16 -5.57
CA VAL A 476 6.64 32.61 -5.26
C VAL A 476 6.31 32.22 -3.83
N ASN A 477 6.00 33.20 -2.98
CA ASN A 477 5.54 32.92 -1.63
C ASN A 477 4.03 32.67 -1.66
N GLN A 478 3.63 31.42 -1.51
CA GLN A 478 2.23 31.00 -1.43
C GLN A 478 1.73 30.92 0.01
N GLY A 479 2.60 31.19 0.99
CA GLY A 479 2.26 31.26 2.40
C GLY A 479 1.60 32.58 2.81
N THR A 480 1.18 32.61 4.06
CA THR A 480 0.52 33.71 4.76
C THR A 480 1.50 34.62 5.51
N THR A 481 2.74 34.17 5.77
CA THR A 481 3.81 34.98 6.36
C THR A 481 4.90 35.37 5.37
N ALA A 482 5.63 36.45 5.68
CA ALA A 482 6.78 36.86 4.89
C ALA A 482 7.93 35.83 5.00
N PHE A 483 8.62 35.62 3.89
CA PHE A 483 9.71 34.66 3.80
C PHE A 483 11.04 35.36 3.54
N THR A 484 12.08 34.96 4.27
CA THR A 484 13.48 35.30 3.99
C THR A 484 14.32 34.03 4.09
N GLY A 485 15.09 33.72 3.05
CA GLY A 485 15.92 32.51 3.02
C GLY A 485 16.94 32.53 1.90
N LYS A 486 17.73 31.45 1.82
CA LYS A 486 18.77 31.27 0.80
C LYS A 486 18.58 29.93 0.09
N LEU A 487 18.98 29.90 -1.17
CA LEU A 487 18.99 28.71 -2.00
C LEU A 487 20.37 28.55 -2.66
N VAL A 488 20.94 27.36 -2.55
CA VAL A 488 22.12 26.91 -3.31
C VAL A 488 21.71 25.85 -4.32
N PHE A 489 22.60 25.47 -5.22
CA PHE A 489 22.31 24.43 -6.22
C PHE A 489 23.35 23.32 -6.20
N GLU A 490 22.89 22.09 -6.42
CA GLU A 490 23.72 20.94 -6.73
C GLU A 490 23.46 20.49 -8.18
N ALA A 491 24.51 20.10 -8.90
CA ALA A 491 24.47 19.47 -10.19
C ALA A 491 25.04 18.07 -10.10
N ASN A 492 24.29 17.05 -10.54
CA ASN A 492 24.75 15.66 -10.58
C ASN A 492 25.31 15.17 -9.22
N GLY A 493 24.74 15.65 -8.11
CA GLY A 493 25.18 15.32 -6.74
C GLY A 493 26.41 16.10 -6.25
N VAL A 494 26.85 17.12 -6.98
CA VAL A 494 28.00 17.98 -6.62
C VAL A 494 27.54 19.43 -6.51
N ALA A 495 27.98 20.15 -5.47
CA ALA A 495 27.66 21.56 -5.29
C ALA A 495 28.13 22.40 -6.49
N VAL A 496 27.25 23.27 -7.01
CA VAL A 496 27.57 24.15 -8.15
C VAL A 496 27.87 25.56 -7.65
N PRO A 497 29.03 26.14 -7.97
CA PRO A 497 29.30 27.52 -7.66
C PRO A 497 28.32 28.43 -8.42
N ILE A 498 27.59 29.25 -7.66
CA ILE A 498 26.79 30.35 -8.17
C ILE A 498 27.68 31.60 -8.20
N LYS A 499 27.65 32.37 -9.29
CA LYS A 499 28.29 33.69 -9.30
C LYS A 499 27.63 34.59 -8.24
N GLY A 500 28.29 34.77 -7.08
CA GLY A 500 27.75 35.45 -5.91
C GLY A 500 27.32 34.54 -4.72
N GLY A 501 27.59 33.23 -4.77
CA GLY A 501 27.45 32.30 -3.64
C GLY A 501 26.09 31.62 -3.53
N ALA A 502 25.07 32.31 -3.02
CA ALA A 502 23.71 31.77 -2.78
C ALA A 502 22.62 32.74 -3.28
N VAL A 503 21.51 32.20 -3.78
CA VAL A 503 20.35 33.02 -4.18
C VAL A 503 19.58 33.44 -2.94
N SER A 504 19.62 34.73 -2.63
CA SER A 504 18.83 35.31 -1.53
C SER A 504 17.39 35.57 -1.96
N ILE A 505 16.45 35.02 -1.20
CA ILE A 505 15.01 35.12 -1.41
C ILE A 505 14.43 35.95 -0.26
N LYS A 506 13.72 37.03 -0.59
CA LYS A 506 12.94 37.83 0.36
C LYS A 506 11.60 38.17 -0.30
N LEU A 507 10.50 37.71 0.29
CA LEU A 507 9.16 37.75 -0.30
C LEU A 507 8.09 38.03 0.74
N ALA A 508 7.20 38.98 0.48
CA ALA A 508 5.94 39.11 1.20
C ALA A 508 4.97 37.95 0.84
N PRO A 509 3.92 37.69 1.63
CA PRO A 509 2.85 36.75 1.27
C PRO A 509 2.27 37.05 -0.11
N GLY A 510 2.08 36.03 -0.95
CA GLY A 510 1.56 36.16 -2.32
C GLY A 510 2.53 36.77 -3.35
N ALA A 511 3.70 37.27 -2.92
CA ALA A 511 4.63 37.94 -3.81
C ALA A 511 5.48 36.97 -4.64
N THR A 512 5.91 37.45 -5.81
CA THR A 512 6.81 36.73 -6.72
C THR A 512 8.11 37.51 -6.87
N LEU A 513 9.24 36.79 -6.83
CA LEU A 513 10.58 37.30 -7.06
C LEU A 513 11.12 36.63 -8.30
N VAL A 514 11.64 37.42 -9.24
CA VAL A 514 12.35 36.92 -10.42
C VAL A 514 13.76 37.48 -10.40
N LYS A 515 14.77 36.62 -10.57
CA LYS A 515 16.19 36.99 -10.61
C LYS A 515 16.93 36.19 -11.68
N ARG A 516 18.00 36.77 -12.21
CA ARG A 516 18.98 36.03 -13.02
C ARG A 516 19.99 35.35 -12.11
N VAL A 517 20.24 34.07 -12.36
CA VAL A 517 21.23 33.27 -11.64
C VAL A 517 22.16 32.64 -12.66
N VAL A 518 23.47 32.77 -12.44
CA VAL A 518 24.49 32.18 -13.32
C VAL A 518 25.13 31.02 -12.58
N LEU A 519 24.98 29.83 -13.14
CA LEU A 519 25.54 28.58 -12.59
C LEU A 519 26.71 28.13 -13.45
N GLN A 520 27.77 27.64 -12.82
CA GLN A 520 28.93 27.04 -13.49
C GLN A 520 28.97 25.53 -13.21
N PRO A 521 28.16 24.71 -13.91
CA PRO A 521 28.23 23.26 -13.73
C PRO A 521 29.54 22.71 -14.29
N ALA A 522 30.01 21.58 -13.76
CA ALA A 522 31.11 20.82 -14.36
C ALA A 522 30.72 20.35 -15.78
N ALA A 523 31.65 20.44 -16.74
CA ALA A 523 31.41 20.20 -18.15
C ALA A 523 30.76 18.81 -18.39
N THR A 524 29.46 18.78 -18.67
CA THR A 524 28.68 17.57 -18.94
C THR A 524 27.60 17.87 -19.97
N THR A 525 27.31 16.90 -20.84
CA THR A 525 26.25 16.99 -21.87
C THR A 525 24.84 16.78 -21.31
N ALA A 526 24.73 16.39 -20.04
CA ALA A 526 23.48 16.26 -19.29
C ALA A 526 23.67 16.77 -17.85
N LEU A 527 22.69 17.51 -17.36
CA LEU A 527 22.74 18.23 -16.09
C LEU A 527 21.51 17.88 -15.25
N THR A 528 21.69 17.21 -14.11
CA THR A 528 20.66 17.11 -13.08
C THR A 528 20.87 18.21 -12.08
N LEU A 529 20.04 19.25 -12.08
CA LEU A 529 20.15 20.39 -11.18
C LEU A 529 19.11 20.28 -10.06
N ARG A 530 19.52 20.49 -8.81
CA ARG A 530 18.65 20.52 -7.63
C ARG A 530 18.86 21.81 -6.86
N GLY A 531 17.77 22.50 -6.51
CA GLY A 531 17.81 23.62 -5.57
C GLY A 531 17.81 23.10 -4.13
N ILE A 532 18.74 23.55 -3.31
CA ILE A 532 18.89 23.14 -1.91
C ILE A 532 18.73 24.35 -1.01
N SER A 533 17.82 24.22 -0.06
CA SER A 533 17.64 25.18 1.02
C SER A 533 17.71 24.45 2.36
N THR A 534 18.24 25.11 3.36
CA THR A 534 18.17 24.66 4.75
C THR A 534 16.80 24.96 5.39
N ASP A 535 15.96 25.75 4.72
CA ASP A 535 14.61 26.09 5.17
C ASP A 535 13.58 25.19 4.47
N ALA A 536 12.89 24.35 5.26
CA ALA A 536 11.91 23.37 4.80
C ALA A 536 10.65 23.99 4.14
N ARG A 537 10.50 25.33 4.16
CA ARG A 537 9.45 26.05 3.46
C ARG A 537 9.78 26.30 1.98
N VAL A 538 11.06 26.24 1.60
CA VAL A 538 11.48 26.42 0.21
C VAL A 538 11.29 25.11 -0.54
N MET A 539 10.44 25.13 -1.56
CA MET A 539 10.16 23.96 -2.38
C MET A 539 10.59 24.21 -3.81
N GLY A 540 11.55 23.42 -4.29
CA GLY A 540 11.95 23.38 -5.68
C GLY A 540 11.74 21.98 -6.25
N ARG A 541 11.71 21.88 -7.58
CA ARG A 541 11.79 20.59 -8.28
C ARG A 541 13.25 20.23 -8.56
N ASP A 542 13.52 18.95 -8.77
CA ASP A 542 14.73 18.51 -9.45
C ASP A 542 14.56 18.76 -10.96
N TYR A 543 15.61 19.23 -11.61
CA TYR A 543 15.62 19.53 -13.04
C TYR A 543 16.58 18.56 -13.71
N ILE A 544 16.09 17.80 -14.69
CA ILE A 544 16.92 16.94 -15.51
C ILE A 544 17.01 17.59 -16.88
N PHE A 545 18.21 17.93 -17.28
CA PHE A 545 18.48 18.48 -18.59
C PHE A 545 19.33 17.50 -19.37
N SER A 546 18.83 17.07 -20.52
CA SER A 546 19.54 16.16 -21.42
C SER A 546 19.23 16.54 -22.87
N PRO A 547 20.08 16.17 -23.84
CA PRO A 547 19.78 16.36 -25.24
C PRO A 547 18.49 15.59 -25.59
N PRO A 548 17.57 16.17 -26.36
CA PRO A 548 16.35 15.50 -26.76
C PRO A 548 16.70 14.29 -27.64
N ARG A 549 16.04 13.14 -27.44
CA ARG A 549 16.05 12.06 -28.42
C ARG A 549 15.43 12.58 -29.72
N VAL A 550 16.13 12.36 -30.83
CA VAL A 550 15.65 12.74 -32.16
C VAL A 550 14.89 11.56 -32.77
N ILE A 551 13.61 11.76 -33.05
CA ILE A 551 12.77 10.76 -33.72
C ILE A 551 12.46 11.29 -35.12
N LYS A 552 13.02 10.64 -36.13
CA LYS A 552 12.73 10.90 -37.53
C LYS A 552 11.44 10.18 -37.89
N VAL A 553 10.41 10.88 -38.34
CA VAL A 553 9.11 10.31 -38.68
C VAL A 553 8.73 10.72 -40.09
N SER A 554 8.38 9.78 -40.97
CA SER A 554 7.92 10.12 -42.33
C SER A 554 6.41 9.97 -42.46
N ALA A 555 5.84 10.52 -43.54
CA ALA A 555 4.43 10.34 -43.88
C ALA A 555 4.13 8.95 -44.49
N ALA A 556 5.17 8.23 -44.94
CA ALA A 556 5.05 6.95 -45.63
C ALA A 556 5.23 5.75 -44.68
N ASP A 557 6.13 5.85 -43.70
CA ASP A 557 6.52 4.73 -42.84
C ASP A 557 6.25 5.05 -41.36
N ALA A 558 5.59 4.12 -40.69
CA ALA A 558 5.36 4.22 -39.25
C ALA A 558 6.64 3.89 -38.48
N VAL A 559 6.99 4.76 -37.54
CA VAL A 559 8.24 4.64 -36.78
C VAL A 559 7.94 4.00 -35.44
N ALA A 560 8.63 2.91 -35.13
CA ALA A 560 8.54 2.28 -33.83
C ALA A 560 8.98 3.29 -32.74
N VAL A 561 8.12 3.50 -31.76
CA VAL A 561 8.38 4.40 -30.63
C VAL A 561 8.21 3.62 -29.35
N ASP A 562 9.05 3.85 -28.35
CA ASP A 562 8.88 3.23 -27.05
C ASP A 562 7.72 3.93 -26.32
N VAL A 563 6.69 3.17 -25.94
CA VAL A 563 5.53 3.66 -25.17
C VAL A 563 5.37 2.76 -23.95
N GLU A 564 5.29 3.36 -22.77
CA GLU A 564 5.26 2.61 -21.51
C GLU A 564 3.93 2.82 -20.77
N PHE A 565 3.29 1.72 -20.36
CA PHE A 565 2.17 1.71 -19.42
C PHE A 565 2.73 1.26 -18.07
N MET A 566 2.40 1.97 -16.99
CA MET A 566 3.05 1.94 -15.66
C MET A 566 3.28 0.55 -15.01
N ALA A 567 2.79 -0.55 -15.58
CA ALA A 567 3.04 -1.91 -15.11
C ALA A 567 3.11 -3.01 -16.19
N ASN A 568 3.02 -2.72 -17.50
CA ASN A 568 2.97 -3.76 -18.55
C ASN A 568 3.86 -3.47 -19.77
N LYS A 569 4.37 -4.53 -20.41
CA LYS A 569 5.08 -4.44 -21.69
C LYS A 569 4.11 -4.19 -22.83
N LEU A 570 4.34 -3.10 -23.56
CA LEU A 570 3.68 -2.85 -24.83
C LEU A 570 4.22 -3.82 -25.89
N LEU A 571 3.36 -4.47 -26.68
CA LEU A 571 3.80 -5.41 -27.73
C LEU A 571 4.42 -4.69 -28.93
N LYS A 572 3.79 -3.59 -29.33
CA LYS A 572 4.21 -2.74 -30.45
C LYS A 572 3.55 -1.38 -30.36
N SER A 573 4.28 -0.34 -30.72
CA SER A 573 3.79 1.02 -30.89
C SER A 573 4.43 1.64 -32.11
N ALA A 574 3.69 2.48 -32.80
CA ALA A 574 4.19 3.19 -33.95
C ALA A 574 3.63 4.62 -34.01
N MET A 575 4.43 5.51 -34.58
CA MET A 575 4.11 6.92 -34.75
C MET A 575 4.26 7.32 -36.22
N THR A 576 3.32 8.12 -36.72
CA THR A 576 3.38 8.74 -38.05
C THR A 576 3.00 10.21 -37.96
N VAL A 577 3.53 11.02 -38.89
CA VAL A 577 3.15 12.42 -39.05
C VAL A 577 2.77 12.66 -40.50
N LYS A 578 1.51 13.07 -40.75
CA LYS A 578 0.99 13.39 -42.09
C LYS A 578 0.45 14.82 -42.10
N GLY A 579 1.20 15.74 -42.69
CA GLY A 579 0.87 17.17 -42.64
C GLY A 579 0.91 17.66 -41.19
N THR A 580 -0.21 18.19 -40.68
CA THR A 580 -0.36 18.65 -39.28
C THR A 580 -0.88 17.56 -38.33
N VAL A 581 -1.09 16.34 -38.83
CA VAL A 581 -1.69 15.25 -38.04
C VAL A 581 -0.60 14.32 -37.53
N LEU A 582 -0.49 14.25 -36.21
CA LEU A 582 0.27 13.22 -35.49
C LEU A 582 -0.66 12.05 -35.20
N GLU A 583 -0.23 10.84 -35.55
CA GLU A 583 -0.92 9.60 -35.21
C GLU A 583 0.00 8.68 -34.41
N ILE A 584 -0.52 8.15 -33.31
CA ILE A 584 0.16 7.16 -32.45
C ILE A 584 -0.76 5.95 -32.33
N THR A 585 -0.19 4.77 -32.56
CA THR A 585 -0.88 3.49 -32.45
C THR A 585 -0.12 2.58 -31.51
N GLY A 586 -0.82 1.66 -30.85
CA GLY A 586 -0.18 0.66 -30.02
C GLY A 586 -1.09 -0.50 -29.65
N ARG A 587 -0.45 -1.64 -29.35
CA ARG A 587 -1.08 -2.87 -28.87
C ARG A 587 -0.66 -3.14 -27.43
N VAL A 588 -1.63 -3.17 -26.53
CA VAL A 588 -1.43 -3.52 -25.12
C VAL A 588 -1.92 -4.96 -24.90
N ILE A 589 -1.14 -5.77 -24.20
CA ILE A 589 -1.62 -7.08 -23.70
C ILE A 589 -2.28 -6.83 -22.35
N ASP A 590 -3.58 -7.09 -22.28
CA ASP A 590 -4.33 -7.09 -21.04
C ASP A 590 -5.49 -8.07 -21.20
N THR A 591 -5.50 -9.13 -20.38
CA THR A 591 -6.47 -10.22 -20.51
C THR A 591 -7.80 -9.94 -19.80
N ALA A 592 -7.94 -8.78 -19.13
CA ALA A 592 -9.08 -8.46 -18.26
C ALA A 592 -9.85 -7.17 -18.62
N VAL A 593 -9.64 -6.59 -19.80
CA VAL A 593 -10.22 -5.28 -20.17
C VAL A 593 -11.75 -5.31 -20.27
N LYS A 594 -12.44 -4.46 -19.50
CA LYS A 594 -13.89 -4.22 -19.57
C LYS A 594 -14.22 -2.73 -19.60
N VAL A 595 -14.88 -2.25 -20.67
CA VAL A 595 -15.31 -0.84 -20.77
C VAL A 595 -16.34 -0.53 -19.68
N ASP A 596 -15.98 0.33 -18.72
CA ASP A 596 -16.90 0.86 -17.72
C ASP A 596 -17.43 2.23 -18.16
N VAL A 597 -18.66 2.24 -18.69
CA VAL A 597 -19.34 3.48 -19.13
C VAL A 597 -19.80 4.36 -17.95
N ALA A 598 -19.80 3.84 -16.72
CA ALA A 598 -20.19 4.55 -15.50
C ALA A 598 -18.97 5.12 -14.73
N ALA A 599 -17.75 4.75 -15.12
CA ALA A 599 -16.53 5.23 -14.48
C ALA A 599 -16.43 6.78 -14.54
N PRO A 600 -16.01 7.44 -13.45
CA PRO A 600 -15.88 8.89 -13.41
C PRO A 600 -14.87 9.36 -14.45
N TRP A 601 -15.20 10.40 -15.21
CA TRP A 601 -14.36 10.97 -16.28
C TRP A 601 -12.95 11.39 -15.82
N ALA A 602 -12.74 11.60 -14.52
CA ALA A 602 -11.43 11.85 -13.93
C ALA A 602 -10.48 10.63 -13.94
N ALA A 603 -11.00 9.42 -14.17
CA ALA A 603 -10.23 8.19 -14.29
C ALA A 603 -9.65 7.96 -15.69
N SER A 604 -9.93 8.82 -16.68
CA SER A 604 -9.30 8.78 -18.02
C SER A 604 -8.97 10.16 -18.56
N THR A 605 -7.71 10.41 -18.85
CA THR A 605 -7.20 11.72 -19.26
C THR A 605 -6.14 11.56 -20.35
N ILE A 606 -6.07 12.45 -21.34
CA ILE A 606 -4.88 12.53 -22.22
C ILE A 606 -4.30 13.93 -22.08
N GLU A 607 -3.13 14.06 -21.47
CA GLU A 607 -2.40 15.33 -21.41
C GLU A 607 -1.37 15.39 -22.54
N PHE A 608 -1.47 16.40 -23.40
CA PHE A 608 -0.49 16.68 -24.46
C PHE A 608 0.42 17.84 -24.06
N PHE A 609 1.72 17.67 -24.29
CA PHE A 609 2.70 18.74 -24.24
C PHE A 609 3.40 18.81 -25.59
N VAL A 610 3.16 19.88 -26.35
CA VAL A 610 3.79 20.08 -27.66
C VAL A 610 4.35 21.49 -27.73
N LYS A 611 5.63 21.62 -28.08
CA LYS A 611 6.35 22.90 -28.16
C LYS A 611 7.04 23.04 -29.53
N PRO A 612 6.83 24.13 -30.29
CA PRO A 612 7.59 24.40 -31.51
C PRO A 612 9.09 24.51 -31.21
N ALA A 613 9.96 24.07 -32.13
CA ALA A 613 11.40 24.07 -31.88
C ALA A 613 12.03 25.47 -31.74
N ARG A 614 11.37 26.52 -32.24
CA ARG A 614 11.95 27.87 -32.39
C ARG A 614 11.23 29.01 -31.64
N VAL A 615 10.10 28.75 -30.96
CA VAL A 615 9.31 29.79 -30.24
C VAL A 615 8.87 29.26 -28.87
N GLY A 616 8.76 30.14 -27.87
CA GLY A 616 8.22 29.80 -26.54
C GLY A 616 6.89 29.03 -26.65
N GLY A 617 6.79 27.87 -25.99
CA GLY A 617 5.67 26.94 -26.13
C GLY A 617 4.58 27.11 -25.07
N GLY A 618 3.37 26.63 -25.38
CA GLY A 618 2.25 26.48 -24.44
C GLY A 618 1.90 25.01 -24.20
N THR A 619 1.30 24.71 -23.05
CA THR A 619 0.78 23.37 -22.72
C THR A 619 -0.71 23.27 -23.08
N THR A 620 -1.12 22.24 -23.81
CA THR A 620 -2.54 21.99 -24.14
C THR A 620 -3.03 20.73 -23.46
N GLN A 621 -3.71 20.88 -22.32
CA GLN A 621 -4.31 19.78 -21.57
C GLN A 621 -5.69 19.41 -22.12
N LEU A 622 -5.94 18.12 -22.33
CA LEU A 622 -7.21 17.56 -22.79
C LEU A 622 -7.72 16.48 -21.82
N PHE A 623 -9.00 16.16 -21.87
CA PHE A 623 -9.63 15.14 -21.01
C PHE A 623 -10.34 14.10 -21.88
N LEU A 624 -10.42 12.83 -21.43
CA LEU A 624 -11.13 11.79 -22.15
C LEU A 624 -12.41 11.40 -21.42
N LEU A 625 -13.56 11.58 -22.06
CA LEU A 625 -14.82 11.02 -21.60
C LEU A 625 -15.05 9.66 -22.27
N PRO A 626 -15.10 8.55 -21.51
CA PRO A 626 -15.26 7.20 -22.06
C PRO A 626 -16.52 7.01 -22.89
N ARG A 627 -16.44 6.17 -23.94
CA ARG A 627 -17.56 5.73 -24.78
C ARG A 627 -17.36 4.26 -25.17
N ALA A 628 -18.44 3.56 -25.50
CA ALA A 628 -18.40 2.16 -25.92
C ALA A 628 -17.49 1.84 -27.14
N LYS A 629 -17.08 2.86 -27.92
CA LYS A 629 -16.19 2.73 -29.10
C LYS A 629 -14.98 3.70 -29.06
N GLY A 630 -14.52 4.11 -27.88
CA GLY A 630 -13.38 5.02 -27.70
C GLY A 630 -13.63 6.07 -26.63
N ALA A 631 -13.26 7.33 -26.88
CA ALA A 631 -13.53 8.43 -25.95
C ALA A 631 -13.91 9.73 -26.68
N THR A 632 -14.82 10.52 -26.08
CA THR A 632 -15.02 11.92 -26.45
C THR A 632 -13.92 12.75 -25.82
N VAL A 633 -13.08 13.38 -26.63
CA VAL A 633 -12.03 14.27 -26.12
C VAL A 633 -12.64 15.61 -25.74
N LEU A 634 -12.35 16.11 -24.54
CA LEU A 634 -12.78 17.42 -24.05
C LEU A 634 -11.57 18.37 -23.96
N GLY A 635 -11.74 19.62 -24.38
CA GLY A 635 -10.73 20.67 -24.19
C GLY A 635 -10.70 21.20 -22.75
N LYS A 636 -9.83 22.18 -22.48
CA LYS A 636 -9.70 22.86 -21.17
C LYS A 636 -11.03 23.39 -20.59
N THR A 637 -11.96 23.80 -21.45
CA THR A 637 -13.30 24.29 -21.08
C THR A 637 -14.34 23.18 -20.94
N ARG A 638 -13.92 21.90 -20.98
CA ARG A 638 -14.76 20.69 -20.89
C ARG A 638 -15.77 20.53 -22.04
N LYS A 639 -15.57 21.24 -23.15
CA LYS A 639 -16.34 21.05 -24.39
C LYS A 639 -15.66 20.04 -25.31
N PRO A 640 -16.40 19.26 -26.12
CA PRO A 640 -15.82 18.36 -27.10
C PRO A 640 -14.81 19.05 -28.02
N SER A 641 -13.61 18.50 -28.11
CA SER A 641 -12.55 18.97 -29.00
C SER A 641 -12.56 18.16 -30.30
N LYS A 642 -12.57 18.85 -31.44
CA LYS A 642 -12.39 18.23 -32.77
C LYS A 642 -10.91 18.09 -33.17
N ALA A 643 -9.99 18.52 -32.31
CA ALA A 643 -8.56 18.51 -32.59
C ALA A 643 -7.91 17.14 -32.31
N VAL A 644 -8.56 16.29 -31.52
CA VAL A 644 -8.01 14.98 -31.13
C VAL A 644 -9.10 13.92 -31.21
N ALA A 645 -8.74 12.74 -31.69
CA ALA A 645 -9.57 11.56 -31.68
C ALA A 645 -8.82 10.39 -31.03
N PHE A 646 -9.48 9.70 -30.11
CA PHE A 646 -8.94 8.50 -29.47
C PHE A 646 -9.89 7.32 -29.69
N LYS A 647 -9.38 6.26 -30.29
CA LYS A 647 -10.10 5.03 -30.61
C LYS A 647 -9.44 3.83 -29.94
N VAL A 648 -10.26 2.89 -29.50
CA VAL A 648 -9.81 1.63 -28.91
C VAL A 648 -10.60 0.47 -29.52
N LYS A 649 -9.92 -0.64 -29.80
CA LYS A 649 -10.50 -1.91 -30.24
C LYS A 649 -10.01 -3.01 -29.31
N ILE A 650 -10.92 -3.64 -28.58
CA ILE A 650 -10.62 -4.67 -27.56
C ILE A 650 -10.86 -6.07 -28.14
N ASP A 651 -10.02 -7.03 -27.78
CA ASP A 651 -10.22 -8.46 -28.02
C ASP A 651 -9.70 -9.31 -26.83
N LYS A 652 -9.70 -10.65 -26.97
CA LYS A 652 -9.36 -11.59 -25.89
C LYS A 652 -7.91 -11.49 -25.38
N GLY A 653 -7.01 -10.84 -26.12
CA GLY A 653 -5.60 -10.72 -25.78
C GLY A 653 -5.16 -9.29 -25.46
N GLY A 654 -6.09 -8.36 -25.21
CA GLY A 654 -5.80 -6.95 -24.95
C GLY A 654 -6.54 -5.99 -25.86
N TYR A 655 -5.91 -4.88 -26.20
CA TYR A 655 -6.52 -3.86 -27.04
C TYR A 655 -5.53 -3.13 -27.93
N ASP A 656 -6.02 -2.73 -29.11
CA ASP A 656 -5.37 -1.78 -30.00
C ASP A 656 -5.93 -0.38 -29.74
N PHE A 657 -5.06 0.61 -29.66
CA PHE A 657 -5.47 2.01 -29.61
C PHE A 657 -4.94 2.81 -30.80
N THR A 658 -5.67 3.88 -31.14
CA THR A 658 -5.26 4.88 -32.13
C THR A 658 -5.57 6.26 -31.58
N LEU A 659 -4.53 7.06 -31.43
CA LEU A 659 -4.60 8.47 -31.06
C LEU A 659 -4.24 9.32 -32.28
N ARG A 660 -5.15 10.19 -32.71
CA ARG A 660 -4.94 11.16 -33.79
C ARG A 660 -5.03 12.56 -33.24
N CYS A 661 -4.06 13.39 -33.57
CA CYS A 661 -3.94 14.75 -33.08
C CYS A 661 -3.64 15.72 -34.21
N ASP A 662 -4.52 16.70 -34.42
CA ASP A 662 -4.31 17.82 -35.34
C ASP A 662 -3.59 18.94 -34.61
N LEU A 663 -2.27 18.99 -34.78
CA LEU A 663 -1.37 19.89 -34.07
C LEU A 663 -1.76 21.36 -34.27
N LYS A 664 -2.16 21.74 -35.49
CA LYS A 664 -2.61 23.10 -35.82
C LYS A 664 -3.84 23.51 -35.00
N LYS A 665 -4.81 22.61 -34.85
CA LYS A 665 -6.02 22.87 -34.04
C LYS A 665 -5.75 22.91 -32.54
N LEU A 666 -4.65 22.32 -32.08
CA LEU A 666 -4.19 22.43 -30.69
C LEU A 666 -3.40 23.71 -30.39
N GLY A 667 -3.30 24.62 -31.36
CA GLY A 667 -2.51 25.84 -31.24
C GLY A 667 -1.02 25.62 -31.43
N VAL A 668 -0.61 24.44 -31.92
CA VAL A 668 0.77 24.13 -32.27
C VAL A 668 0.98 24.47 -33.74
N GLN A 669 1.74 25.54 -34.00
CA GLN A 669 2.20 25.83 -35.36
C GLN A 669 3.38 24.93 -35.69
N VAL A 670 3.11 23.86 -36.44
CA VAL A 670 4.13 23.00 -37.05
C VAL A 670 3.96 23.14 -38.56
N ASN A 671 4.97 23.66 -39.25
CA ASN A 671 4.99 23.66 -40.71
C ASN A 671 5.42 22.26 -41.20
N ALA A 672 4.96 21.87 -42.38
CA ALA A 672 5.38 20.60 -42.98
C ALA A 672 6.92 20.57 -43.12
N GLY A 673 7.56 19.53 -42.60
CA GLY A 673 9.03 19.39 -42.59
C GLY A 673 9.76 20.09 -41.44
N GLU A 674 9.06 20.81 -40.56
CA GLU A 674 9.70 21.44 -39.39
C GLU A 674 9.69 20.53 -38.16
N ALA A 675 10.82 20.52 -37.46
CA ALA A 675 10.95 19.76 -36.22
C ALA A 675 10.20 20.42 -35.06
N PHE A 676 9.66 19.60 -34.14
CA PHE A 676 8.95 20.07 -32.96
C PHE A 676 9.18 19.15 -31.75
N TYR A 677 9.02 19.70 -30.55
CA TYR A 677 9.13 18.97 -29.30
C TYR A 677 7.79 18.38 -28.88
N LEU A 678 7.77 17.13 -28.43
CA LEU A 678 6.56 16.43 -28.03
C LEU A 678 6.81 15.57 -26.78
N ASP A 679 5.83 15.63 -25.87
CA ASP A 679 5.64 14.77 -24.69
C ASP A 679 4.14 14.48 -24.52
N LEU A 680 3.79 13.27 -24.06
CA LEU A 680 2.42 12.75 -24.10
C LEU A 680 2.13 11.84 -22.91
N LEU A 681 1.01 12.09 -22.24
CA LEU A 681 0.47 11.27 -21.15
C LEU A 681 -0.94 10.81 -21.51
N ILE A 682 -1.20 9.50 -21.42
CA ILE A 682 -2.50 8.88 -21.72
C ILE A 682 -2.95 8.03 -20.54
N SER A 683 -3.93 8.46 -19.76
CA SER A 683 -4.69 7.62 -18.84
C SER A 683 -5.97 7.10 -19.50
N ALA A 684 -6.06 5.77 -19.61
CA ALA A 684 -7.20 5.07 -20.19
C ALA A 684 -8.01 4.28 -19.15
N GLY A 685 -7.90 4.62 -17.86
CA GLY A 685 -8.42 3.82 -16.73
C GLY A 685 -9.92 3.53 -16.72
N ALA A 686 -10.73 4.29 -17.46
CA ALA A 686 -12.17 4.13 -17.58
C ALA A 686 -12.59 3.46 -18.90
N LEU A 687 -11.63 3.06 -19.73
CA LEU A 687 -11.84 2.17 -20.89
C LEU A 687 -11.64 0.70 -20.54
N GLY A 688 -11.45 0.38 -19.26
CA GLY A 688 -11.26 -0.97 -18.76
C GLY A 688 -9.83 -1.40 -18.52
N ASP A 689 -8.86 -0.51 -18.71
CA ASP A 689 -7.49 -0.72 -18.27
C ASP A 689 -7.42 -0.46 -16.75
N ALA A 690 -7.34 -1.52 -15.95
CA ALA A 690 -7.33 -1.42 -14.49
C ALA A 690 -6.02 -0.81 -13.92
N HIS A 691 -5.04 -0.47 -14.77
CA HIS A 691 -3.64 -0.34 -14.36
C HIS A 691 -2.99 1.04 -14.55
N GLY A 692 -3.79 2.08 -14.84
CA GLY A 692 -3.38 3.48 -14.66
C GLY A 692 -2.73 4.16 -15.87
N SER A 693 -2.23 5.37 -15.66
CA SER A 693 -1.79 6.28 -16.72
C SER A 693 -0.56 5.78 -17.49
N CYS A 694 -0.61 5.76 -18.82
CA CYS A 694 0.56 5.73 -19.70
C CYS A 694 1.29 7.08 -19.66
N ARG A 695 2.61 7.02 -19.53
CA ARG A 695 3.51 8.11 -19.92
C ARG A 695 4.28 7.64 -21.15
N VAL A 696 4.28 8.44 -22.19
CA VAL A 696 5.15 8.20 -23.34
C VAL A 696 6.55 8.70 -22.98
N GLY A 697 7.29 7.88 -22.24
CA GLY A 697 8.64 8.21 -21.77
C GLY A 697 9.68 7.99 -22.85
N TRP A 698 9.93 8.99 -23.70
CA TRP A 698 10.88 8.83 -24.81
C TRP A 698 12.38 8.88 -24.41
N ASN A 699 12.69 9.25 -23.15
CA ASN A 699 14.06 9.40 -22.60
C ASN A 699 14.32 8.64 -21.26
N GLY A 700 13.46 7.72 -20.82
CA GLY A 700 13.74 6.80 -19.69
C GLY A 700 13.55 7.32 -18.25
N LYS A 701 13.30 6.33 -17.36
CA LYS A 701 13.05 6.29 -15.89
C LYS A 701 11.74 6.92 -15.34
N THR A 702 10.94 6.06 -14.74
CA THR A 702 9.54 6.20 -14.26
C THR A 702 9.36 6.86 -12.89
N ASN A 703 10.41 7.20 -12.16
CA ASN A 703 10.32 7.66 -10.75
C ASN A 703 10.44 9.18 -10.52
N SER A 704 10.25 10.01 -11.53
CA SER A 704 10.36 11.46 -11.38
C SER A 704 8.98 12.13 -11.40
N SER A 705 8.59 12.70 -10.25
CA SER A 705 7.58 13.77 -10.15
C SER A 705 8.15 15.14 -10.58
N SER A 706 9.40 15.17 -11.04
CA SER A 706 10.21 16.36 -11.35
C SER A 706 10.16 16.67 -12.85
N ARG A 707 9.37 17.69 -13.21
CA ARG A 707 9.15 18.11 -14.62
C ARG A 707 10.11 19.24 -15.02
N SER A 708 11.06 18.98 -15.91
CA SER A 708 11.52 19.94 -16.93
C SER A 708 12.13 19.18 -18.11
N GLU A 709 11.57 19.35 -19.31
CA GLU A 709 12.22 19.09 -20.61
C GLU A 709 12.63 17.66 -21.00
N HIS A 710 11.89 16.62 -20.58
CA HIS A 710 11.94 15.31 -21.27
C HIS A 710 11.12 15.34 -22.57
N PHE A 711 11.57 16.11 -23.56
CA PHE A 711 10.93 16.15 -24.88
C PHE A 711 11.70 15.28 -25.88
N ALA A 712 11.01 14.62 -26.80
CA ALA A 712 11.65 14.18 -28.04
C ALA A 712 11.55 15.30 -29.07
N LEU A 713 12.63 15.49 -29.84
CA LEU A 713 12.59 16.29 -31.05
C LEU A 713 12.07 15.39 -32.17
N ILE A 714 10.85 15.65 -32.61
CA ILE A 714 10.25 14.99 -33.76
C ILE A 714 10.70 15.73 -35.00
N VAL A 715 11.38 15.05 -35.91
CA VAL A 715 11.82 15.58 -37.21
C VAL A 715 10.98 14.89 -38.29
N PRO A 716 10.01 15.59 -38.91
CA PRO A 716 9.31 15.06 -40.07
C PRO A 716 10.31 14.92 -41.22
N VAL A 717 10.48 13.71 -41.78
CA VAL A 717 11.38 13.44 -42.92
C VAL A 717 10.60 13.32 -44.21
#